data_AF-A0A6V8LAS6-F1
#
_entry.id   AF-A0A6V8LAS6-F1
#
_cell.length_a   1.000
_cell.length_b   1.000
_cell.length_c   1.000
_cell.angle_alpha   90.00
_cell.angle_beta   90.00
_cell.angle_gamma   90.00
#
_symmetry.space_group_name_H-M   'P 1'
#
loop_
_entity.id
_entity.type
_entity.pdbx_description
1 polymer ?
#
loop_
_entity_poly.entity_id
_entity_poly.type
_entity_poly.pdbx_seq_one_letter_code
_entity_poly.pdbx_strand_id
1 'polypeptide(L)'
;MSHRTGWRRRVVVALALLGLGAAPVVVPELVPPAQAAAKTLYIPSRWQSTGEVPWAQDRTKESANFILLWGEKSGTNPLTAPTEFRFDPDNILSQLETLYSYYVNTMRFTPETGLLSQYKIVVIITRTWNRTALDAWATGGSVDGTVGVINVAPGAAQPGSWGLAHELGHVFQNYTFLGRSGMGFTHASAGTFWEASAEFMAMQVYPRTAAGDLTRWLRTENLYYSSSRHHYGAWMLLQYIKDRDGIEMFNRIWNEARNTEHPLEVYRRITGITQAELNRRIGEYAQHNVTWDYSNRADFMPFINNVYGAGFLNAYKGVPVEAVNASLRHYRISDAMAPSDYGYNKVKMVPDSDGALVRLHLKGHAETGATGWTYGLVAVRNGSTPRYSPLSQGTDGQISFQLQPGENEVYLVVTGTPNTVPKYAFLDGWPKNRRYPYEFRVSGAIPDGHQAGYQKPAATNGGRWHANGGGWVAGNANVASTAYVGPRAAVYSGSVTGNARIEDLAWVNGGTVTGNAIVRGNAIVQGGATIGGSAIVGGDAEPPAGPTGANCSAGTYLLFNPSRGCDGGGAEADVNPAHGTFSSTELALDGVVPTPTPTVSPTPSASPTPGTSPSPSVSPTASPTGGTGGRTCTATYAVVGSWQGGFQGEVTVRAGTAAITGWTVTWTYANGQTISQSWGTTLTSSGASVSAQNAAYNGSLGANATTTFGFIASYTSANTNPTPTCTAR
;
A
#
# COMPACT_ATOMS: atom_id res chain seq x y z
N MET A 1 -15.84 70.34 -0.19
CA MET A 1 -16.68 71.13 0.75
C MET A 1 -16.86 70.26 1.99
N SER A 2 -16.22 70.57 3.12
CA SER A 2 -16.60 71.61 4.11
C SER A 2 -17.42 71.01 5.27
N HIS A 3 -16.72 70.80 6.41
CA HIS A 3 -17.17 71.10 7.78
C HIS A 3 -18.38 70.34 8.38
N ARG A 4 -18.56 70.17 9.71
CA ARG A 4 -17.74 70.34 10.95
C ARG A 4 -18.55 69.69 12.12
N THR A 5 -17.89 69.36 13.24
CA THR A 5 -18.35 69.38 14.68
C THR A 5 -19.83 69.16 15.07
N GLY A 6 -20.22 68.56 16.21
CA GLY A 6 -19.46 68.04 17.36
C GLY A 6 -20.27 68.05 18.68
N TRP A 7 -19.84 67.20 19.63
CA TRP A 7 -19.96 67.35 21.11
C TRP A 7 -21.32 67.39 21.88
N ARG A 8 -21.52 66.31 22.67
CA ARG A 8 -21.89 66.24 24.11
C ARG A 8 -23.12 67.03 24.65
N ARG A 9 -24.00 66.30 25.36
CA ARG A 9 -24.26 66.50 26.81
C ARG A 9 -24.92 65.27 27.46
N ARG A 10 -24.74 65.14 28.79
CA ARG A 10 -25.27 64.06 29.66
C ARG A 10 -26.49 64.55 30.43
N VAL A 11 -27.39 63.63 30.81
CA VAL A 11 -28.25 63.74 32.00
C VAL A 11 -28.16 62.41 32.77
N VAL A 12 -28.10 62.49 34.10
CA VAL A 12 -28.09 61.35 35.02
C VAL A 12 -29.20 61.57 36.05
N VAL A 13 -30.04 60.56 36.25
CA VAL A 13 -30.89 60.41 37.45
C VAL A 13 -30.82 58.93 37.84
N ALA A 14 -30.80 58.65 39.15
CA ALA A 14 -30.53 57.32 39.70
C ALA A 14 -31.47 57.00 40.88
N LEU A 15 -31.33 55.76 41.38
CA LEU A 15 -32.09 55.07 42.44
C LEU A 15 -33.47 54.52 42.05
N ALA A 16 -33.90 53.35 42.55
CA ALA A 16 -33.19 52.17 43.08
C ALA A 16 -34.20 51.02 43.29
N LEU A 17 -33.80 49.75 43.05
CA LEU A 17 -33.97 48.59 43.97
C LEU A 17 -33.79 47.23 43.28
N LEU A 18 -32.68 46.56 43.64
CA LEU A 18 -32.48 45.12 43.82
C LEU A 18 -33.15 44.12 42.85
N GLY A 19 -32.34 43.61 41.92
CA GLY A 19 -32.46 42.26 41.35
C GLY A 19 -31.06 41.69 41.09
N LEU A 20 -30.78 40.47 41.55
CA LEU A 20 -29.47 39.82 41.39
C LEU A 20 -29.25 39.43 39.92
N GLY A 21 -28.55 40.28 39.17
CA GLY A 21 -28.12 40.02 37.79
C GLY A 21 -26.78 39.27 37.75
N ALA A 22 -26.70 38.23 36.92
CA ALA A 22 -25.46 37.50 36.67
C ALA A 22 -24.37 38.42 36.07
N ALA A 23 -23.11 38.16 36.42
CA ALA A 23 -21.98 38.83 35.79
C ALA A 23 -21.93 38.51 34.29
N PRO A 24 -21.57 39.46 33.42
CA PRO A 24 -21.34 39.17 32.01
C PRO A 24 -20.13 38.23 31.89
N VAL A 25 -20.35 37.07 31.26
CA VAL A 25 -19.24 36.20 30.86
C VAL A 25 -18.42 36.96 29.82
N VAL A 26 -17.20 37.34 30.20
CA VAL A 26 -16.19 37.80 29.25
C VAL A 26 -15.84 36.58 28.39
N VAL A 27 -16.38 36.53 27.17
CA VAL A 27 -15.91 35.60 26.16
C VAL A 27 -14.45 35.97 25.88
N PRO A 28 -13.48 35.05 26.06
CA PRO A 28 -12.12 35.33 25.64
C PRO A 28 -12.13 35.60 24.13
N GLU A 29 -11.50 36.70 23.69
CA GLU A 29 -11.16 36.81 22.27
C GLU A 29 -10.38 35.56 21.88
N LEU A 30 -10.79 34.94 20.76
CA LEU A 30 -10.02 33.87 20.15
C LEU A 30 -8.67 34.46 19.73
N VAL A 31 -7.66 34.25 20.57
CA VAL A 31 -6.27 34.51 20.23
C VAL A 31 -6.02 33.80 18.89
N PRO A 32 -5.65 34.54 17.82
CA PRO A 32 -5.29 33.90 16.56
C PRO A 32 -4.20 32.86 16.83
N PRO A 33 -4.21 31.68 16.18
CA PRO A 33 -3.14 30.72 16.37
C PRO A 33 -1.81 31.44 16.16
N ALA A 34 -0.94 31.38 17.17
CA ALA A 34 0.30 32.14 17.18
C ALA A 34 1.04 31.87 15.87
N GLN A 35 1.36 32.93 15.13
CA GLN A 35 1.96 32.79 13.82
C GLN A 35 3.27 32.02 13.98
N ALA A 36 3.33 30.81 13.39
CA ALA A 36 4.46 29.92 13.54
C ALA A 36 5.75 30.68 13.18
N ALA A 37 6.76 30.56 14.03
CA ALA A 37 8.02 31.26 13.83
C ALA A 37 8.59 30.90 12.43
N ALA A 38 9.02 31.91 11.68
CA ALA A 38 9.54 31.68 10.34
C ALA A 38 10.76 30.75 10.39
N LYS A 39 10.73 29.70 9.56
CA LYS A 39 11.80 28.69 9.53
C LYS A 39 13.13 29.29 9.11
N THR A 40 14.16 28.90 9.82
CA THR A 40 15.53 29.37 9.59
C THR A 40 16.24 28.49 8.58
N LEU A 41 17.28 29.04 7.94
CA LEU A 41 18.15 28.29 7.05
C LEU A 41 19.25 27.58 7.86
N TYR A 42 19.33 26.26 7.74
CA TYR A 42 20.50 25.49 8.20
C TYR A 42 21.33 25.07 6.99
N ILE A 43 22.56 25.59 6.88
CA ILE A 43 23.55 25.11 5.92
C ILE A 43 24.46 24.10 6.63
N PRO A 44 24.49 22.82 6.20
CA PRO A 44 25.35 21.78 6.76
C PRO A 44 26.81 22.19 6.96
N SER A 45 27.31 21.85 8.14
CA SER A 45 28.68 22.14 8.60
C SER A 45 29.75 21.57 7.67
N ARG A 46 29.48 20.38 7.11
CA ARG A 46 30.33 19.75 6.10
C ARG A 46 30.41 20.59 4.83
N TRP A 47 29.31 21.13 4.31
CA TRP A 47 29.34 21.92 3.07
C TRP A 47 30.10 23.24 3.25
N GLN A 48 30.02 23.86 4.43
CA GLN A 48 30.78 25.07 4.75
C GLN A 48 32.30 24.81 4.79
N SER A 49 32.72 23.61 5.20
CA SER A 49 34.13 23.25 5.38
C SER A 49 34.77 22.57 4.16
N THR A 50 34.01 21.78 3.40
CA THR A 50 34.49 21.11 2.17
C THR A 50 34.17 21.89 0.90
N GLY A 51 33.25 22.86 0.97
CA GLY A 51 32.70 23.54 -0.19
C GLY A 51 31.90 22.63 -1.13
N GLU A 52 31.49 21.43 -0.69
CA GLU A 52 30.88 20.34 -1.48
C GLU A 52 29.66 20.77 -2.28
N VAL A 53 28.79 21.60 -1.68
CA VAL A 53 27.74 22.35 -2.36
C VAL A 53 28.18 23.82 -2.41
N PRO A 54 28.65 24.36 -3.57
CA PRO A 54 29.13 25.73 -3.68
C PRO A 54 27.95 26.70 -3.78
N TRP A 55 27.28 26.90 -2.64
CA TRP A 55 26.11 27.77 -2.51
C TRP A 55 26.40 29.21 -2.93
N ALA A 56 25.45 29.82 -3.65
CA ALA A 56 25.48 31.23 -3.99
C ALA A 56 24.06 31.81 -4.02
N GLN A 57 23.92 33.06 -3.54
CA GLN A 57 22.62 33.73 -3.38
C GLN A 57 21.92 34.01 -4.72
N ASP A 58 22.69 34.20 -5.80
CA ASP A 58 22.19 34.38 -7.17
C ASP A 58 21.75 33.07 -7.86
N ARG A 59 21.93 31.93 -7.18
CA ARG A 59 21.47 30.59 -7.59
C ARG A 59 20.70 29.88 -6.49
N THR A 60 19.86 30.67 -5.81
CA THR A 60 19.02 30.26 -4.69
C THR A 60 17.61 30.79 -4.85
N LYS A 61 16.60 30.02 -4.43
CA LYS A 61 15.23 30.51 -4.24
C LYS A 61 14.58 29.86 -3.02
N GLU A 62 13.73 30.58 -2.31
CA GLU A 62 13.13 30.12 -1.05
C GLU A 62 11.61 30.18 -1.07
N SER A 63 10.99 29.29 -0.30
CA SER A 63 9.58 29.34 0.09
C SER A 63 9.47 29.37 1.63
N ALA A 64 8.31 29.02 2.20
CA ALA A 64 8.13 28.97 3.66
C ALA A 64 8.93 27.81 4.28
N ASN A 65 8.86 26.64 3.65
CA ASN A 65 9.40 25.38 4.14
C ASN A 65 10.68 24.91 3.44
N PHE A 66 11.05 25.49 2.31
CA PHE A 66 12.14 25.00 1.47
C PHE A 66 13.13 26.09 1.06
N ILE A 67 14.36 25.66 0.81
CA ILE A 67 15.39 26.39 0.06
C ILE A 67 15.83 25.56 -1.14
N LEU A 68 15.81 26.16 -2.33
CA LEU A 68 16.16 25.56 -3.61
C LEU A 68 17.51 26.10 -4.07
N LEU A 69 18.48 25.21 -4.32
CA LEU A 69 19.85 25.50 -4.70
C LEU A 69 20.16 24.89 -6.07
N TRP A 70 20.81 25.63 -6.97
CA TRP A 70 21.23 25.08 -8.26
C TRP A 70 22.63 25.53 -8.71
N GLY A 71 23.19 24.76 -9.64
CA GLY A 71 24.54 24.96 -10.14
C GLY A 71 24.64 25.90 -11.34
N GLU A 72 25.87 26.30 -11.61
CA GLU A 72 26.26 27.28 -12.60
C GLU A 72 25.87 26.94 -14.05
N LYS A 73 25.60 25.67 -14.39
CA LYS A 73 25.16 25.28 -15.76
C LYS A 73 23.76 25.78 -16.10
N SER A 74 22.93 26.09 -15.09
CA SER A 74 21.62 26.73 -15.29
C SER A 74 21.68 28.26 -15.28
N GLY A 75 22.86 28.86 -15.07
CA GLY A 75 23.02 30.30 -14.89
C GLY A 75 22.26 30.84 -13.67
N THR A 76 22.01 32.15 -13.64
CA THR A 76 21.20 32.81 -12.61
C THR A 76 19.70 32.78 -12.90
N ASN A 77 19.30 32.48 -14.14
CA ASN A 77 17.91 32.30 -14.53
C ASN A 77 17.69 30.91 -15.19
N PRO A 78 17.31 29.89 -14.40
CA PRO A 78 17.17 28.51 -14.88
C PRO A 78 16.08 28.32 -15.94
N LEU A 79 15.13 29.26 -16.10
CA LEU A 79 14.15 29.23 -17.19
C LEU A 79 14.80 29.43 -18.58
N THR A 80 15.96 30.10 -18.62
CA THR A 80 16.70 30.42 -19.85
C THR A 80 17.89 29.50 -20.14
N ALA A 81 18.13 28.52 -19.26
CA ALA A 81 19.24 27.57 -19.39
C ALA A 81 19.14 26.66 -20.63
N PRO A 82 20.23 25.97 -21.04
CA PRO A 82 20.18 24.84 -21.96
C PRO A 82 19.16 23.78 -21.51
N THR A 83 18.54 23.09 -22.46
CA THR A 83 17.37 22.21 -22.22
C THR A 83 17.62 21.16 -21.14
N GLU A 84 18.82 20.59 -21.11
CA GLU A 84 19.27 19.57 -20.16
C GLU A 84 19.47 20.09 -18.71
N PHE A 85 19.56 21.41 -18.52
CA PHE A 85 19.73 22.09 -17.22
C PHE A 85 18.57 23.05 -16.89
N ARG A 86 17.51 23.09 -17.72
CA ARG A 86 16.38 24.01 -17.61
C ARG A 86 15.31 23.48 -16.66
N PHE A 87 14.84 24.34 -15.76
CA PHE A 87 13.72 24.07 -14.86
C PHE A 87 13.04 25.36 -14.41
N ASP A 88 11.85 25.24 -13.85
CA ASP A 88 11.11 26.33 -13.23
C ASP A 88 11.21 26.22 -11.69
N PRO A 89 11.90 27.15 -11.00
CA PRO A 89 12.08 27.10 -9.55
C PRO A 89 10.80 27.44 -8.78
N ASP A 90 9.88 28.24 -9.34
CA ASP A 90 8.58 28.51 -8.71
C ASP A 90 7.68 27.28 -8.76
N ASN A 91 7.69 26.57 -9.88
CA ASN A 91 6.94 25.33 -10.03
C ASN A 91 7.40 24.24 -9.04
N ILE A 92 8.71 24.06 -8.86
CA ILE A 92 9.26 23.08 -7.90
C ILE A 92 8.89 23.46 -6.46
N LEU A 93 9.09 24.72 -6.07
CA LEU A 93 8.74 25.18 -4.71
C LEU A 93 7.23 25.08 -4.43
N SER A 94 6.37 25.45 -5.40
CA SER A 94 4.92 25.35 -5.26
C SER A 94 4.43 23.90 -5.10
N GLN A 95 5.01 22.96 -5.85
CA GLN A 95 4.74 21.53 -5.67
C GLN A 95 5.19 21.04 -4.29
N LEU A 96 6.41 21.38 -3.87
CA LEU A 96 6.95 20.97 -2.57
C LEU A 96 6.14 21.53 -1.39
N GLU A 97 5.69 22.78 -1.44
CA GLU A 97 4.78 23.34 -0.41
C GLU A 97 3.42 22.62 -0.38
N THR A 98 2.90 22.22 -1.54
CA THR A 98 1.65 21.43 -1.62
C THR A 98 1.84 20.05 -1.01
N LEU A 99 2.93 19.36 -1.33
CA LEU A 99 3.30 18.06 -0.77
C LEU A 99 3.58 18.13 0.73
N TYR A 100 4.28 19.16 1.19
CA TYR A 100 4.56 19.43 2.60
C TYR A 100 3.27 19.59 3.40
N SER A 101 2.35 20.44 2.90
CA SER A 101 1.04 20.64 3.51
C SER A 101 0.23 19.34 3.54
N TYR A 102 0.29 18.53 2.48
CA TYR A 102 -0.38 17.23 2.45
C TYR A 102 0.19 16.27 3.51
N TYR A 103 1.51 16.14 3.63
CA TYR A 103 2.13 15.24 4.61
C TYR A 103 1.96 15.70 6.06
N VAL A 104 1.99 17.01 6.36
CA VAL A 104 1.74 17.55 7.71
C VAL A 104 0.26 17.60 8.07
N ASN A 105 -0.60 18.16 7.20
CA ASN A 105 -1.97 18.50 7.56
C ASN A 105 -2.99 17.42 7.18
N THR A 106 -2.82 16.78 6.02
CA THR A 106 -3.76 15.79 5.48
C THR A 106 -3.43 14.38 5.94
N MET A 107 -2.24 13.86 5.65
CA MET A 107 -1.79 12.56 6.16
C MET A 107 -1.49 12.60 7.66
N ARG A 108 -1.03 13.74 8.18
CA ARG A 108 -0.52 13.90 9.56
C ARG A 108 0.60 12.90 9.87
N PHE A 109 1.48 12.70 8.88
CA PHE A 109 2.50 11.65 8.92
C PHE A 109 3.51 11.87 10.05
N THR A 110 4.00 13.09 10.23
CA THR A 110 4.75 13.49 11.42
C THR A 110 4.30 14.89 11.87
N PRO A 111 4.17 15.17 13.18
CA PRO A 111 3.83 16.51 13.65
C PRO A 111 4.90 17.54 13.30
N GLU A 112 4.49 18.74 12.87
CA GLU A 112 5.40 19.86 12.62
C GLU A 112 5.94 20.41 13.95
N THR A 113 7.00 19.76 14.44
CA THR A 113 7.63 20.03 15.74
C THR A 113 9.14 19.81 15.66
N GLY A 114 9.87 20.30 16.65
CA GLY A 114 11.33 20.16 16.71
C GLY A 114 12.02 20.69 15.45
N LEU A 115 12.97 19.92 14.92
CA LEU A 115 13.78 20.30 13.76
C LEU A 115 12.93 20.58 12.50
N LEU A 116 11.82 19.88 12.30
CA LEU A 116 10.91 20.10 11.16
C LEU A 116 10.23 21.48 11.24
N SER A 117 9.90 21.94 12.44
CA SER A 117 9.35 23.28 12.68
C SER A 117 10.42 24.39 12.69
N GLN A 118 11.70 24.05 12.78
CA GLN A 118 12.80 25.00 12.97
C GLN A 118 13.52 25.39 11.67
N TYR A 119 13.73 24.41 10.78
CA TYR A 119 14.61 24.56 9.62
C TYR A 119 13.90 24.32 8.29
N LYS A 120 14.30 25.09 7.27
CA LYS A 120 13.89 24.84 5.88
C LYS A 120 14.57 23.59 5.33
N ILE A 121 13.82 22.74 4.63
CA ILE A 121 14.34 21.57 3.91
C ILE A 121 15.16 22.06 2.72
N VAL A 122 16.35 21.48 2.55
CA VAL A 122 17.25 21.85 1.43
C VAL A 122 16.92 21.03 0.20
N VAL A 123 16.85 21.68 -0.96
CA VAL A 123 16.61 21.05 -2.25
C VAL A 123 17.73 21.42 -3.20
N ILE A 124 18.54 20.44 -3.61
CA ILE A 124 19.65 20.59 -4.54
C ILE A 124 19.17 20.12 -5.91
N ILE A 125 19.12 21.03 -6.88
CA ILE A 125 18.88 20.65 -8.27
C ILE A 125 20.16 20.04 -8.84
N THR A 126 20.19 18.71 -8.98
CA THR A 126 21.35 17.95 -9.45
C THR A 126 21.61 18.16 -10.94
N ARG A 127 22.76 17.68 -11.44
CA ARG A 127 23.20 17.79 -12.86
C ARG A 127 23.46 19.21 -13.39
N THR A 128 22.98 20.24 -12.71
CA THR A 128 23.21 21.67 -13.00
C THR A 128 24.58 22.18 -12.53
N TRP A 129 25.34 21.36 -11.80
CA TRP A 129 26.69 21.69 -11.30
C TRP A 129 27.79 21.10 -12.20
N ASN A 130 28.97 21.72 -12.27
CA ASN A 130 30.18 21.11 -12.85
C ASN A 130 30.86 20.13 -11.88
N ARG A 131 30.06 19.35 -11.14
CA ARG A 131 30.51 18.42 -10.10
C ARG A 131 29.76 17.09 -10.20
N THR A 132 30.47 16.02 -10.51
CA THR A 132 29.90 14.67 -10.58
C THR A 132 29.46 14.13 -9.22
N ALA A 133 30.06 14.60 -8.12
CA ALA A 133 29.64 14.25 -6.76
C ALA A 133 28.24 14.76 -6.39
N LEU A 134 27.67 15.70 -7.16
CA LEU A 134 26.29 16.19 -7.03
C LEU A 134 25.37 15.67 -8.15
N ASP A 135 25.77 14.60 -8.85
CA ASP A 135 24.89 13.92 -9.81
C ASP A 135 24.09 12.82 -9.10
N ALA A 136 22.77 12.99 -9.11
CA ALA A 136 21.79 11.97 -8.78
C ALA A 136 20.55 12.22 -9.65
N TRP A 137 19.72 11.20 -9.89
CA TRP A 137 18.43 11.38 -10.54
C TRP A 137 17.42 12.00 -9.57
N ALA A 138 17.19 11.32 -8.45
CA ALA A 138 16.42 11.76 -7.31
C ALA A 138 16.93 11.00 -6.07
N THR A 139 17.10 11.68 -4.92
CA THR A 139 17.28 11.08 -3.59
C THR A 139 16.76 12.02 -2.50
N GLY A 140 16.13 11.47 -1.47
CA GLY A 140 15.65 12.18 -0.28
C GLY A 140 16.27 11.61 0.98
N GLY A 141 16.49 12.46 1.99
CA GLY A 141 17.08 12.03 3.25
C GLY A 141 17.33 13.17 4.22
N SER A 142 18.41 13.05 5.00
CA SER A 142 18.84 14.09 5.93
C SER A 142 20.36 14.26 5.92
N VAL A 143 20.82 15.38 6.46
CA VAL A 143 22.23 15.74 6.59
C VAL A 143 22.49 16.35 7.97
N ASP A 144 23.69 16.11 8.51
CA ASP A 144 24.14 16.46 9.87
C ASP A 144 23.18 16.01 10.99
N GLY A 145 22.32 15.02 10.72
CA GLY A 145 21.24 14.59 11.62
C GLY A 145 20.23 15.69 11.99
N THR A 146 20.21 16.79 11.21
CA THR A 146 19.62 18.07 11.61
C THR A 146 18.57 18.58 10.62
N VAL A 147 18.83 18.49 9.32
CA VAL A 147 17.94 19.03 8.28
C VAL A 147 17.66 18.00 7.18
N GLY A 148 16.44 18.02 6.65
CA GLY A 148 16.06 17.26 5.47
C GLY A 148 16.76 17.77 4.21
N VAL A 149 17.13 16.86 3.32
CA VAL A 149 17.70 17.19 2.00
C VAL A 149 17.06 16.37 0.89
N ILE A 150 16.77 17.02 -0.24
CA ILE A 150 16.35 16.41 -1.50
C ILE A 150 17.41 16.76 -2.55
N ASN A 151 17.91 15.77 -3.27
CA ASN A 151 18.72 15.94 -4.47
C ASN A 151 17.85 15.51 -5.64
N VAL A 152 17.59 16.38 -6.62
CA VAL A 152 16.65 16.07 -7.72
C VAL A 152 17.07 16.69 -9.04
N ALA A 153 17.07 15.91 -10.11
CA ALA A 153 17.40 16.39 -11.45
C ALA A 153 16.21 17.20 -12.04
N PRO A 154 16.46 18.16 -12.95
CA PRO A 154 15.38 18.87 -13.65
C PRO A 154 14.29 17.97 -14.24
N GLY A 155 14.67 16.85 -14.86
CA GLY A 155 13.71 15.87 -15.41
C GLY A 155 12.92 15.09 -14.35
N ALA A 156 13.43 14.99 -13.12
CA ALA A 156 12.75 14.37 -11.98
C ALA A 156 11.89 15.37 -11.18
N ALA A 157 12.00 16.67 -11.45
CA ALA A 157 11.29 17.74 -10.72
C ALA A 157 10.13 18.37 -11.53
N GLN A 158 9.68 17.70 -12.59
CA GLN A 158 8.61 18.19 -13.49
C GLN A 158 7.25 18.34 -12.78
N PRO A 159 6.29 19.09 -13.36
CA PRO A 159 4.94 19.21 -12.81
C PRO A 159 4.24 17.85 -12.61
N GLY A 160 3.70 17.61 -11.41
CA GLY A 160 3.09 16.32 -11.04
C GLY A 160 4.11 15.23 -10.75
N SER A 161 5.34 15.58 -10.36
CA SER A 161 6.43 14.60 -10.18
C SER A 161 6.15 13.63 -9.03
N TRP A 162 6.09 12.35 -9.39
CA TRP A 162 6.24 11.22 -8.47
C TRP A 162 7.53 11.32 -7.63
N GLY A 163 8.67 11.66 -8.26
CA GLY A 163 9.97 11.76 -7.60
C GLY A 163 9.98 12.80 -6.48
N LEU A 164 9.39 13.98 -6.69
CA LEU A 164 9.30 14.99 -5.62
C LEU A 164 8.45 14.50 -4.43
N ALA A 165 7.40 13.72 -4.67
CA ALA A 165 6.58 13.13 -3.61
C ALA A 165 7.33 12.03 -2.85
N HIS A 166 8.01 11.13 -3.58
CA HIS A 166 8.80 10.01 -3.05
C HIS A 166 9.97 10.51 -2.20
N GLU A 167 10.82 11.40 -2.75
CA GLU A 167 11.98 11.91 -2.01
C GLU A 167 11.58 12.78 -0.81
N LEU A 168 10.50 13.57 -0.90
CA LEU A 168 9.97 14.27 0.27
C LEU A 168 9.42 13.27 1.32
N GLY A 169 8.89 12.13 0.88
CA GLY A 169 8.54 11.01 1.76
C GLY A 169 9.73 10.56 2.60
N HIS A 170 10.89 10.33 1.99
CA HIS A 170 12.13 9.99 2.71
C HIS A 170 12.62 11.09 3.67
N VAL A 171 12.47 12.37 3.30
CA VAL A 171 12.74 13.48 4.21
C VAL A 171 11.83 13.41 5.45
N PHE A 172 10.53 13.21 5.26
CA PHE A 172 9.56 13.09 6.35
C PHE A 172 9.80 11.85 7.22
N GLN A 173 10.20 10.73 6.62
CA GLN A 173 10.62 9.50 7.32
C GLN A 173 11.83 9.74 8.24
N ASN A 174 12.82 10.53 7.80
CA ASN A 174 13.93 10.95 8.67
C ASN A 174 13.41 11.78 9.86
N TYR A 175 12.53 12.75 9.62
CA TYR A 175 12.00 13.62 10.67
C TYR A 175 11.20 12.90 11.77
N THR A 176 10.82 11.62 11.61
CA THR A 176 10.25 10.86 12.73
C THR A 176 11.28 10.50 13.80
N PHE A 177 12.59 10.60 13.52
CA PHE A 177 13.64 10.30 14.50
C PHE A 177 14.84 11.28 14.53
N LEU A 178 14.93 12.28 13.65
CA LEU A 178 15.93 13.35 13.79
C LEU A 178 15.82 14.01 15.17
N GLY A 179 16.97 14.17 15.86
CA GLY A 179 17.03 14.66 17.24
C GLY A 179 16.50 13.70 18.32
N ARG A 180 16.07 12.47 17.98
CA ARG A 180 15.48 11.48 18.90
C ARG A 180 16.36 10.22 19.00
N SER A 181 17.26 10.19 19.98
CA SER A 181 18.10 8.99 20.22
C SER A 181 17.25 7.75 20.51
N GLY A 182 17.65 6.59 19.97
CA GLY A 182 16.97 5.31 20.15
C GLY A 182 15.70 5.09 19.32
N MET A 183 15.31 6.04 18.46
CA MET A 183 14.08 5.98 17.66
C MET A 183 14.35 5.78 16.15
N GLY A 184 13.30 5.44 15.41
CA GLY A 184 13.29 5.36 13.95
C GLY A 184 13.68 4.00 13.38
N PHE A 185 13.52 3.83 12.07
CA PHE A 185 13.84 2.60 11.35
C PHE A 185 15.30 2.55 10.88
N THR A 186 16.24 2.64 11.83
CA THR A 186 17.69 2.62 11.54
C THR A 186 18.31 1.22 11.58
N HIS A 187 17.55 0.18 11.98
CA HIS A 187 18.03 -1.20 11.90
C HIS A 187 18.11 -1.66 10.43
N ALA A 188 19.17 -2.39 10.06
CA ALA A 188 19.42 -2.80 8.67
C ALA A 188 18.27 -3.56 8.01
N SER A 189 17.45 -4.25 8.81
CA SER A 189 16.27 -5.00 8.34
C SER A 189 15.03 -4.16 8.03
N ALA A 190 15.08 -2.84 8.26
CA ALA A 190 14.00 -1.95 7.84
C ALA A 190 14.24 -1.35 6.45
N GLY A 191 15.38 -1.61 5.79
CA GLY A 191 15.81 -0.93 4.55
C GLY A 191 14.72 -0.83 3.48
N THR A 192 14.19 -1.95 2.98
CA THR A 192 13.16 -1.93 1.92
C THR A 192 11.84 -1.31 2.35
N PHE A 193 11.57 -1.24 3.66
CA PHE A 193 10.37 -0.57 4.18
C PHE A 193 10.44 0.96 4.04
N TRP A 194 11.63 1.55 3.93
CA TRP A 194 11.78 2.97 3.60
C TRP A 194 11.22 3.27 2.21
N GLU A 195 11.68 2.54 1.19
CA GLU A 195 11.24 2.67 -0.21
C GLU A 195 9.74 2.42 -0.36
N ALA A 196 9.25 1.30 0.17
CA ALA A 196 7.83 0.95 0.14
C ALA A 196 6.95 1.97 0.88
N SER A 197 7.46 2.61 1.95
CA SER A 197 6.75 3.67 2.66
C SER A 197 6.75 4.99 1.90
N ALA A 198 7.82 5.32 1.18
CA ALA A 198 7.89 6.55 0.38
C ALA A 198 6.96 6.45 -0.83
N GLU A 199 6.90 5.28 -1.48
CA GLU A 199 5.93 4.98 -2.53
C GLU A 199 4.49 4.99 -2.00
N PHE A 200 4.25 4.40 -0.83
CA PHE A 200 2.93 4.45 -0.21
C PHE A 200 2.48 5.91 0.04
N MET A 201 3.37 6.77 0.52
CA MET A 201 3.12 8.21 0.71
C MET A 201 2.86 8.91 -0.63
N ALA A 202 3.68 8.64 -1.67
CA ALA A 202 3.48 9.19 -3.01
C ALA A 202 2.14 8.76 -3.61
N MET A 203 1.72 7.50 -3.41
CA MET A 203 0.40 6.97 -3.80
C MET A 203 -0.77 7.63 -3.07
N GLN A 204 -0.58 8.22 -1.88
CA GLN A 204 -1.66 8.97 -1.24
C GLN A 204 -1.89 10.33 -1.94
N VAL A 205 -0.83 10.98 -2.41
CA VAL A 205 -0.91 12.26 -3.14
C VAL A 205 -1.35 12.05 -4.60
N TYR A 206 -0.71 11.10 -5.27
CA TYR A 206 -0.78 10.91 -6.72
C TYR A 206 -1.19 9.47 -7.10
N PRO A 207 -2.38 8.99 -6.66
CA PRO A 207 -2.79 7.58 -6.79
C PRO A 207 -2.89 7.04 -8.22
N ARG A 208 -2.79 7.93 -9.23
CA ARG A 208 -2.89 7.61 -10.67
C ARG A 208 -1.58 7.74 -11.44
N THR A 209 -0.49 8.16 -10.79
CA THR A 209 0.86 8.26 -11.41
C THR A 209 1.99 7.69 -10.55
N ALA A 210 1.76 7.42 -9.26
CA ALA A 210 2.80 7.08 -8.28
C ALA A 210 2.90 5.60 -7.87
N ALA A 211 2.41 4.63 -8.66
CA ALA A 211 2.34 3.25 -8.18
C ALA A 211 3.69 2.49 -8.13
N GLY A 212 4.79 3.12 -8.53
CA GLY A 212 6.12 2.50 -8.59
C GLY A 212 6.26 1.36 -9.62
N ASP A 213 7.41 0.67 -9.60
CA ASP A 213 7.63 -0.55 -10.40
C ASP A 213 6.99 -1.78 -9.73
N LEU A 214 5.68 -1.94 -9.93
CA LEU A 214 4.93 -3.10 -9.45
C LEU A 214 5.41 -4.44 -10.04
N THR A 215 6.16 -4.43 -11.15
CA THR A 215 6.55 -5.66 -11.86
C THR A 215 7.40 -6.57 -11.00
N ARG A 216 8.42 -6.00 -10.33
CA ARG A 216 9.36 -6.82 -9.57
C ARG A 216 8.63 -7.54 -8.43
N TRP A 217 7.76 -6.82 -7.71
CA TRP A 217 6.90 -7.38 -6.66
C TRP A 217 5.93 -8.45 -7.19
N LEU A 218 5.18 -8.19 -8.26
CA LEU A 218 4.21 -9.15 -8.84
C LEU A 218 4.82 -10.50 -9.23
N ARG A 219 6.12 -10.53 -9.53
CA ARG A 219 6.87 -11.75 -9.85
C ARG A 219 7.51 -12.43 -8.65
N THR A 220 7.63 -11.72 -7.53
CA THR A 220 8.40 -12.15 -6.37
C THR A 220 7.59 -12.16 -5.08
N GLU A 221 6.25 -12.18 -5.17
CA GLU A 221 5.34 -12.29 -4.02
C GLU A 221 5.70 -13.42 -3.03
N ASN A 222 6.41 -14.46 -3.50
CA ASN A 222 6.92 -15.54 -2.66
C ASN A 222 8.19 -15.21 -1.87
N LEU A 223 8.93 -14.14 -2.16
CA LEU A 223 10.11 -13.73 -1.40
C LEU A 223 9.70 -13.05 -0.08
N TYR A 224 10.68 -12.88 0.80
CA TYR A 224 10.49 -12.16 2.07
C TYR A 224 9.86 -10.80 1.82
N TYR A 225 8.85 -10.40 2.60
CA TYR A 225 8.06 -9.20 2.29
C TYR A 225 8.92 -7.91 2.16
N SER A 226 10.05 -7.83 2.88
CA SER A 226 11.03 -6.73 2.82
C SER A 226 12.24 -7.05 1.91
N SER A 227 12.12 -8.01 1.00
CA SER A 227 13.17 -8.31 -0.01
C SER A 227 13.43 -7.09 -0.87
N SER A 228 14.69 -6.74 -1.10
CA SER A 228 15.10 -5.67 -2.02
C SER A 228 14.60 -5.87 -3.45
N ARG A 229 14.16 -7.08 -3.83
CA ARG A 229 13.42 -7.33 -5.08
C ARG A 229 12.04 -6.69 -5.12
N HIS A 230 11.37 -6.48 -3.98
CA HIS A 230 10.10 -5.75 -3.97
C HIS A 230 10.31 -4.25 -4.15
N HIS A 231 11.36 -3.71 -3.54
CA HIS A 231 11.73 -2.29 -3.57
C HIS A 231 10.50 -1.40 -3.33
N TYR A 232 10.08 -0.69 -4.37
CA TYR A 232 8.91 0.16 -4.43
C TYR A 232 7.58 -0.58 -4.25
N GLY A 233 7.42 -1.75 -4.87
CA GLY A 233 6.14 -2.45 -5.01
C GLY A 233 5.58 -3.10 -3.74
N ALA A 234 6.28 -3.10 -2.60
CA ALA A 234 5.78 -3.67 -1.35
C ALA A 234 4.71 -2.80 -0.65
N TRP A 235 4.34 -1.64 -1.21
CA TRP A 235 3.41 -0.69 -0.59
C TRP A 235 1.99 -1.25 -0.38
N MET A 236 1.57 -2.33 -1.08
CA MET A 236 0.25 -2.94 -0.88
C MET A 236 0.02 -3.43 0.56
N LEU A 237 1.06 -3.83 1.29
CA LEU A 237 0.92 -4.20 2.70
C LEU A 237 0.56 -2.98 3.56
N LEU A 238 1.09 -1.80 3.23
CA LEU A 238 0.75 -0.54 3.88
C LEU A 238 -0.68 -0.10 3.53
N GLN A 239 -1.11 -0.34 2.28
CA GLN A 239 -2.49 -0.12 1.86
C GLN A 239 -3.47 -1.05 2.60
N TYR A 240 -3.13 -2.33 2.79
CA TYR A 240 -3.92 -3.25 3.63
C TYR A 240 -3.99 -2.78 5.10
N ILE A 241 -2.87 -2.34 5.68
CA ILE A 241 -2.84 -1.78 7.05
C ILE A 241 -3.72 -0.53 7.14
N LYS A 242 -3.66 0.38 6.15
CA LYS A 242 -4.53 1.56 6.07
C LYS A 242 -6.02 1.18 6.00
N ASP A 243 -6.37 0.23 5.14
CA ASP A 243 -7.76 -0.18 4.93
C ASP A 243 -8.35 -0.88 6.16
N ARG A 244 -7.52 -1.53 6.99
CA ARG A 244 -7.97 -2.22 8.20
C ARG A 244 -7.86 -1.41 9.50
N ASP A 245 -6.82 -0.60 9.65
CA ASP A 245 -6.46 0.08 10.91
C ASP A 245 -6.42 1.63 10.80
N GLY A 246 -6.71 2.19 9.63
CA GLY A 246 -6.61 3.63 9.36
C GLY A 246 -5.21 4.09 8.95
N ILE A 247 -5.12 5.28 8.33
CA ILE A 247 -3.84 5.88 7.92
C ILE A 247 -2.96 6.23 9.13
N GLU A 248 -3.60 6.52 10.26
CA GLU A 248 -2.95 6.78 11.54
C GLU A 248 -2.05 5.62 11.97
N MET A 249 -2.40 4.37 11.64
CA MET A 249 -1.56 3.21 11.96
C MET A 249 -0.21 3.26 11.23
N PHE A 250 -0.20 3.64 9.95
CA PHE A 250 1.04 3.84 9.19
C PHE A 250 1.92 4.94 9.82
N ASN A 251 1.31 6.07 10.20
CA ASN A 251 2.01 7.15 10.88
C ASN A 251 2.60 6.69 12.22
N ARG A 252 1.83 5.94 13.02
CA ARG A 252 2.27 5.40 14.31
C ARG A 252 3.42 4.40 14.16
N ILE A 253 3.39 3.52 13.15
CA ILE A 253 4.49 2.60 12.83
C ILE A 253 5.80 3.38 12.64
N TRP A 254 5.78 4.53 11.98
CA TRP A 254 6.99 5.36 11.78
C TRP A 254 7.40 6.22 12.99
N ASN A 255 6.44 6.77 13.75
CA ASN A 255 6.72 7.73 14.83
C ASN A 255 7.02 7.08 16.19
N GLU A 256 6.53 5.85 16.39
CA GLU A 256 6.76 5.04 17.59
C GLU A 256 7.82 3.94 17.39
N ALA A 257 8.45 3.84 16.21
CA ALA A 257 9.52 2.88 15.93
C ALA A 257 10.74 3.09 16.84
N ARG A 258 11.29 2.02 17.41
CA ARG A 258 12.59 2.01 18.08
C ARG A 258 13.68 1.59 17.11
N ASN A 259 14.90 2.09 17.31
CA ASN A 259 16.05 1.87 16.43
C ASN A 259 16.52 0.41 16.28
N THR A 260 15.99 -0.52 17.07
CA THR A 260 16.25 -1.97 17.02
C THR A 260 15.08 -2.79 16.46
N GLU A 261 13.92 -2.16 16.22
CA GLU A 261 12.69 -2.86 15.82
C GLU A 261 12.56 -2.93 14.30
N HIS A 262 12.04 -4.06 13.84
CA HIS A 262 11.60 -4.26 12.47
C HIS A 262 10.13 -3.78 12.32
N PRO A 263 9.69 -3.25 11.15
CA PRO A 263 8.35 -2.67 10.97
C PRO A 263 7.17 -3.54 11.45
N LEU A 264 7.20 -4.85 11.15
CA LEU A 264 6.20 -5.80 11.63
C LEU A 264 6.24 -6.05 13.16
N GLU A 265 7.39 -5.88 13.82
CA GLU A 265 7.47 -5.92 15.29
C GLU A 265 6.84 -4.67 15.90
N VAL A 266 7.10 -3.49 15.31
CA VAL A 266 6.48 -2.22 15.71
C VAL A 266 4.97 -2.32 15.58
N TYR A 267 4.47 -2.77 14.43
CA TYR A 267 3.05 -2.99 14.18
C TYR A 267 2.42 -3.96 15.18
N ARG A 268 3.06 -5.12 15.43
CA ARG A 268 2.63 -6.10 16.43
C ARG A 268 2.55 -5.49 17.83
N ARG A 269 3.58 -4.75 18.25
CA ARG A 269 3.65 -4.07 19.56
C ARG A 269 2.56 -3.01 19.70
N ILE A 270 2.39 -2.15 18.69
CA ILE A 270 1.43 -1.04 18.69
C ILE A 270 -0.02 -1.53 18.74
N THR A 271 -0.31 -2.63 18.04
CA THR A 271 -1.65 -3.24 18.00
C THR A 271 -1.92 -4.20 19.15
N GLY A 272 -0.93 -4.53 19.98
CA GLY A 272 -1.06 -5.41 21.13
C GLY A 272 -1.30 -6.89 20.80
N ILE A 273 -1.08 -7.30 19.55
CA ILE A 273 -1.40 -8.66 19.08
C ILE A 273 -0.29 -9.67 19.33
N THR A 274 -0.66 -10.95 19.37
CA THR A 274 0.27 -12.08 19.39
C THR A 274 0.97 -12.29 18.03
N GLN A 275 2.02 -13.10 18.01
CA GLN A 275 2.66 -13.53 16.76
C GLN A 275 1.70 -14.29 15.84
N ALA A 276 0.83 -15.16 16.38
CA ALA A 276 -0.12 -15.93 15.58
C ALA A 276 -1.15 -15.02 14.87
N GLU A 277 -1.58 -13.95 15.53
CA GLU A 277 -2.46 -12.93 14.95
C GLU A 277 -1.74 -12.04 13.92
N LEU A 278 -0.46 -11.69 14.14
CA LEU A 278 0.36 -11.07 13.09
C LEU A 278 0.42 -11.97 11.84
N ASN A 279 0.75 -13.25 12.04
CA ASN A 279 0.83 -14.25 10.97
C ASN A 279 -0.51 -14.37 10.21
N ARG A 280 -1.63 -14.33 10.93
CA ARG A 280 -2.98 -14.33 10.33
C ARG A 280 -3.24 -13.08 9.49
N ARG A 281 -2.91 -11.90 10.01
CA ARG A 281 -3.06 -10.61 9.29
C ARG A 281 -2.23 -10.53 8.01
N ILE A 282 -1.04 -11.16 7.98
CA ILE A 282 -0.27 -11.29 6.73
C ILE A 282 -0.92 -12.29 5.76
N GLY A 283 -1.50 -13.39 6.27
CA GLY A 283 -2.29 -14.32 5.45
C GLY A 283 -3.55 -13.67 4.85
N GLU A 284 -4.23 -12.81 5.60
CA GLU A 284 -5.38 -12.02 5.13
C GLU A 284 -4.93 -11.06 4.00
N TYR A 285 -3.85 -10.32 4.21
CA TYR A 285 -3.20 -9.52 3.17
C TYR A 285 -2.90 -10.32 1.90
N ALA A 286 -2.35 -11.54 2.03
CA ALA A 286 -2.09 -12.43 0.90
C ALA A 286 -3.38 -12.88 0.18
N GLN A 287 -4.49 -13.08 0.90
CA GLN A 287 -5.80 -13.35 0.29
C GLN A 287 -6.34 -12.16 -0.50
N HIS A 288 -6.22 -10.93 0.01
CA HIS A 288 -6.64 -9.71 -0.70
C HIS A 288 -5.89 -9.51 -2.03
N ASN A 289 -4.61 -9.89 -2.09
CA ASN A 289 -3.79 -9.88 -3.31
C ASN A 289 -4.23 -10.85 -4.42
N VAL A 290 -5.27 -11.68 -4.21
CA VAL A 290 -5.84 -12.52 -5.27
C VAL A 290 -6.65 -11.69 -6.28
N THR A 291 -7.37 -10.66 -5.83
CA THR A 291 -8.21 -9.81 -6.68
C THR A 291 -7.88 -8.31 -6.59
N TRP A 292 -6.87 -7.98 -5.78
CA TRP A 292 -6.43 -6.63 -5.43
C TRP A 292 -7.50 -5.86 -4.64
N ASP A 293 -8.07 -6.53 -3.63
CA ASP A 293 -9.21 -6.06 -2.85
C ASP A 293 -8.81 -4.99 -1.83
N TYR A 294 -8.65 -3.76 -2.31
CA TYR A 294 -8.23 -2.59 -1.53
C TYR A 294 -9.13 -1.38 -1.84
N SER A 295 -9.23 -0.42 -0.90
CA SER A 295 -10.10 0.76 -1.09
C SER A 295 -9.72 1.61 -2.30
N ASN A 296 -8.44 1.65 -2.66
CA ASN A 296 -7.90 2.38 -3.81
C ASN A 296 -7.79 1.53 -5.09
N ARG A 297 -8.43 0.35 -5.15
CA ARG A 297 -8.38 -0.58 -6.31
C ARG A 297 -8.61 0.09 -7.66
N ALA A 298 -9.56 1.03 -7.74
CA ALA A 298 -9.87 1.72 -8.99
C ALA A 298 -8.71 2.57 -9.53
N ASP A 299 -7.82 3.07 -8.67
CA ASP A 299 -6.74 3.97 -9.07
C ASP A 299 -5.46 3.22 -9.48
N PHE A 300 -5.11 2.11 -8.82
CA PHE A 300 -3.89 1.36 -9.16
C PHE A 300 -4.10 0.20 -10.16
N MET A 301 -5.34 -0.31 -10.34
CA MET A 301 -5.60 -1.38 -11.34
C MET A 301 -5.17 -1.02 -12.77
N PRO A 302 -5.22 0.23 -13.25
CA PRO A 302 -4.60 0.62 -14.52
C PRO A 302 -3.11 0.28 -14.62
N PHE A 303 -2.34 0.35 -13.54
CA PHE A 303 -0.93 -0.07 -13.55
C PHE A 303 -0.82 -1.57 -13.69
N ILE A 304 -1.51 -2.33 -12.82
CA ILE A 304 -1.56 -3.81 -12.84
C ILE A 304 -1.89 -4.34 -14.24
N ASN A 305 -2.94 -3.78 -14.86
CA ASN A 305 -3.38 -4.19 -16.19
C ASN A 305 -2.33 -3.92 -17.28
N ASN A 306 -1.50 -2.88 -17.12
CA ASN A 306 -0.50 -2.44 -18.09
C ASN A 306 0.92 -2.95 -17.83
N VAL A 307 1.17 -3.70 -16.73
CA VAL A 307 2.49 -4.28 -16.45
C VAL A 307 2.95 -5.12 -17.64
N TYR A 308 4.03 -4.67 -18.28
CA TYR A 308 4.63 -5.27 -19.48
C TYR A 308 3.63 -5.46 -20.65
N GLY A 309 2.69 -4.52 -20.80
CA GLY A 309 1.84 -4.38 -21.98
C GLY A 309 0.72 -5.41 -22.13
N ALA A 310 0.40 -6.19 -21.08
CA ALA A 310 -0.73 -7.14 -21.03
C ALA A 310 -0.62 -8.41 -21.90
N GLY A 311 0.24 -9.35 -21.49
CA GLY A 311 0.22 -10.70 -22.06
C GLY A 311 0.62 -11.79 -21.09
N PHE A 312 1.93 -11.92 -20.86
CA PHE A 312 2.45 -13.08 -20.14
C PHE A 312 2.04 -13.14 -18.64
N LEU A 313 2.11 -12.02 -17.89
CA LEU A 313 1.63 -11.99 -16.50
C LEU A 313 0.10 -12.12 -16.40
N ASN A 314 -0.66 -11.46 -17.29
CA ASN A 314 -2.12 -11.54 -17.29
C ASN A 314 -2.64 -12.94 -17.70
N ALA A 315 -1.88 -13.71 -18.48
CA ALA A 315 -2.18 -15.10 -18.79
C ALA A 315 -2.03 -16.03 -17.56
N TYR A 316 -1.28 -15.61 -16.53
CA TYR A 316 -0.93 -16.45 -15.38
C TYR A 316 -1.16 -15.75 -14.05
N LYS A 317 -2.45 -15.71 -13.65
CA LYS A 317 -2.88 -15.35 -12.29
C LYS A 317 -2.40 -16.42 -11.27
N GLY A 318 -1.12 -16.39 -10.87
CA GLY A 318 -0.61 -17.23 -9.78
C GLY A 318 0.49 -18.23 -10.16
N VAL A 319 1.11 -18.81 -9.12
CA VAL A 319 2.29 -19.68 -9.21
C VAL A 319 1.94 -21.09 -9.71
N PRO A 320 2.84 -21.76 -10.46
CA PRO A 320 2.66 -23.15 -10.86
C PRO A 320 2.86 -24.12 -9.69
N VAL A 321 2.37 -25.35 -9.84
CA VAL A 321 2.61 -26.47 -8.92
C VAL A 321 3.00 -27.71 -9.70
N GLU A 322 3.88 -28.53 -9.11
CA GLU A 322 4.32 -29.80 -9.66
C GLU A 322 3.37 -30.92 -9.21
N ALA A 323 3.01 -31.83 -10.12
CA ALA A 323 2.22 -33.01 -9.76
C ALA A 323 3.13 -34.11 -9.20
N VAL A 324 2.99 -34.39 -7.90
CA VAL A 324 3.65 -35.55 -7.25
C VAL A 324 2.88 -36.82 -7.57
N ASN A 325 1.55 -36.74 -7.53
CA ASN A 325 0.67 -37.76 -8.10
C ASN A 325 -0.59 -37.11 -8.67
N ALA A 326 -0.60 -36.91 -9.99
CA ALA A 326 -1.71 -36.28 -10.70
C ALA A 326 -3.04 -37.04 -10.56
N SER A 327 -3.04 -38.38 -10.54
CA SER A 327 -4.28 -39.17 -10.44
C SER A 327 -4.93 -39.07 -9.06
N LEU A 328 -4.13 -38.81 -8.02
CA LEU A 328 -4.61 -38.56 -6.66
C LEU A 328 -4.79 -37.07 -6.34
N ARG A 329 -4.52 -36.17 -7.30
CA ARG A 329 -4.51 -34.71 -7.13
C ARG A 329 -3.59 -34.25 -6.00
N HIS A 330 -2.41 -34.86 -5.93
CA HIS A 330 -1.36 -34.53 -4.98
C HIS A 330 -0.27 -33.70 -5.70
N TYR A 331 -0.02 -32.50 -5.18
CA TYR A 331 0.85 -31.50 -5.79
C TYR A 331 1.79 -30.86 -4.76
N ARG A 332 2.91 -30.30 -5.23
CA ARG A 332 3.85 -29.53 -4.41
C ARG A 332 4.21 -28.19 -5.04
N ILE A 333 4.64 -27.24 -4.22
CA ILE A 333 5.35 -26.06 -4.71
C ILE A 333 6.82 -26.44 -5.00
N SER A 334 7.42 -25.89 -6.05
CA SER A 334 8.86 -26.00 -6.30
C SER A 334 9.65 -25.16 -5.28
N ASP A 335 10.79 -25.63 -4.79
CA ASP A 335 11.64 -24.96 -3.79
C ASP A 335 12.01 -23.51 -4.12
N ALA A 336 12.12 -23.18 -5.42
CA ALA A 336 12.40 -21.82 -5.89
C ALA A 336 11.24 -20.85 -5.66
N MET A 337 10.00 -21.35 -5.76
CA MET A 337 8.73 -20.62 -5.64
C MET A 337 8.10 -20.75 -4.26
N ALA A 338 8.61 -21.63 -3.40
CA ALA A 338 8.20 -21.74 -2.01
C ALA A 338 8.21 -20.35 -1.34
N PRO A 339 7.21 -20.03 -0.51
CA PRO A 339 7.16 -18.74 0.15
C PRO A 339 8.31 -18.64 1.16
N SER A 340 8.95 -17.49 1.24
CA SER A 340 9.83 -17.10 2.34
C SER A 340 9.01 -16.54 3.51
N ASP A 341 9.68 -16.13 4.59
CA ASP A 341 9.04 -15.45 5.71
C ASP A 341 8.15 -14.27 5.26
N TYR A 342 6.86 -14.32 5.56
CA TYR A 342 5.85 -13.35 5.13
C TYR A 342 5.69 -13.16 3.61
N GLY A 343 6.40 -13.95 2.79
CA GLY A 343 6.11 -14.17 1.39
C GLY A 343 4.92 -15.13 1.24
N TYR A 344 4.27 -15.10 0.09
CA TYR A 344 3.09 -15.91 -0.17
C TYR A 344 3.03 -16.48 -1.59
N ASN A 345 2.17 -17.47 -1.76
CA ASN A 345 1.82 -18.06 -3.03
C ASN A 345 0.32 -17.90 -3.27
N LYS A 346 -0.06 -17.70 -4.53
CA LYS A 346 -1.42 -17.80 -5.04
C LYS A 346 -1.47 -18.93 -6.05
N VAL A 347 -1.96 -20.11 -5.67
CA VAL A 347 -2.14 -21.25 -6.58
C VAL A 347 -3.56 -21.20 -7.13
N LYS A 348 -3.71 -20.81 -8.40
CA LYS A 348 -5.02 -20.85 -9.07
C LYS A 348 -5.46 -22.29 -9.31
N MET A 349 -6.73 -22.56 -9.04
CA MET A 349 -7.41 -23.81 -9.31
C MET A 349 -8.75 -23.53 -10.01
N VAL A 350 -9.19 -24.50 -10.81
CA VAL A 350 -10.52 -24.49 -11.43
C VAL A 350 -11.42 -25.46 -10.65
N PRO A 351 -12.62 -25.03 -10.22
CA PRO A 351 -13.59 -25.93 -9.60
C PRO A 351 -14.01 -27.07 -10.52
N ASP A 352 -14.30 -28.25 -9.96
CA ASP A 352 -14.80 -29.41 -10.74
C ASP A 352 -16.22 -29.17 -11.27
N SER A 353 -17.01 -28.36 -10.56
CA SER A 353 -18.37 -27.95 -10.93
C SER A 353 -18.69 -26.58 -10.34
N ASP A 354 -19.73 -25.92 -10.86
CA ASP A 354 -20.31 -24.77 -10.16
C ASP A 354 -20.80 -25.19 -8.76
N GLY A 355 -20.57 -24.36 -7.75
CA GLY A 355 -20.90 -24.69 -6.36
C GLY A 355 -20.19 -25.93 -5.79
N ALA A 356 -19.01 -26.33 -6.29
CA ALA A 356 -18.27 -27.46 -5.73
C ALA A 356 -17.85 -27.25 -4.25
N LEU A 357 -17.78 -28.34 -3.48
CA LEU A 357 -17.12 -28.34 -2.17
C LEU A 357 -15.62 -28.58 -2.35
N VAL A 358 -14.82 -27.54 -2.24
CA VAL A 358 -13.36 -27.65 -2.31
C VAL A 358 -12.84 -28.17 -0.97
N ARG A 359 -12.05 -29.24 -0.98
CA ARG A 359 -11.39 -29.81 0.21
C ARG A 359 -9.89 -29.88 -0.02
N LEU A 360 -9.11 -29.49 0.98
CA LEU A 360 -7.65 -29.39 0.90
C LEU A 360 -7.02 -30.03 2.14
N HIS A 361 -5.98 -30.83 1.93
CA HIS A 361 -5.00 -31.21 2.95
C HIS A 361 -3.68 -30.54 2.57
N LEU A 362 -3.06 -29.75 3.45
CA LEU A 362 -1.75 -29.14 3.23
C LEU A 362 -0.77 -29.59 4.31
N LYS A 363 0.46 -29.97 3.91
CA LYS A 363 1.58 -30.27 4.80
C LYS A 363 2.80 -29.45 4.38
N GLY A 364 3.43 -28.79 5.34
CA GLY A 364 4.67 -28.04 5.17
C GLY A 364 5.87 -28.85 5.63
N HIS A 365 7.00 -28.71 4.93
CA HIS A 365 8.25 -29.40 5.27
C HIS A 365 8.95 -28.72 6.46
N ALA A 366 8.43 -28.93 7.67
CA ALA A 366 8.98 -28.38 8.91
C ALA A 366 10.41 -28.87 9.22
N GLU A 367 10.83 -30.01 8.64
CA GLU A 367 12.20 -30.51 8.70
C GLU A 367 13.23 -29.57 8.05
N THR A 368 12.79 -28.64 7.19
CA THR A 368 13.64 -27.56 6.68
C THR A 368 13.97 -26.49 7.74
N GLY A 369 13.36 -26.58 8.91
CA GLY A 369 13.39 -25.56 9.95
C GLY A 369 12.51 -24.35 9.65
N ALA A 370 11.61 -24.45 8.67
CA ALA A 370 10.46 -23.55 8.52
C ALA A 370 9.49 -23.77 9.69
N THR A 371 9.02 -22.71 10.35
CA THR A 371 8.35 -22.86 11.66
C THR A 371 6.82 -22.83 11.62
N GLY A 372 6.19 -22.62 10.47
CA GLY A 372 4.74 -22.57 10.36
C GLY A 372 4.21 -21.97 9.04
N TRP A 373 3.04 -22.40 8.63
CA TRP A 373 2.33 -21.90 7.44
C TRP A 373 1.01 -21.28 7.87
N THR A 374 0.55 -20.26 7.14
CA THR A 374 -0.81 -19.72 7.24
C THR A 374 -1.45 -19.82 5.85
N TYR A 375 -2.59 -20.50 5.75
CA TYR A 375 -3.18 -20.84 4.45
C TYR A 375 -4.71 -20.83 4.46
N GLY A 376 -5.29 -20.59 3.27
CA GLY A 376 -6.73 -20.57 3.07
C GLY A 376 -7.12 -20.56 1.60
N LEU A 377 -8.42 -20.49 1.34
CA LEU A 377 -9.00 -20.47 0.00
C LEU A 377 -9.63 -19.10 -0.28
N VAL A 378 -9.55 -18.67 -1.55
CA VAL A 378 -10.25 -17.48 -2.05
C VAL A 378 -11.05 -17.89 -3.28
N ALA A 379 -12.38 -17.91 -3.15
CA ALA A 379 -13.26 -18.05 -4.29
C ALA A 379 -13.40 -16.70 -5.01
N VAL A 380 -13.49 -16.71 -6.33
CA VAL A 380 -13.64 -15.48 -7.12
C VAL A 380 -14.79 -15.63 -8.10
N ARG A 381 -15.76 -14.72 -7.99
CA ARG A 381 -16.86 -14.54 -8.94
C ARG A 381 -16.49 -13.47 -9.97
N ASN A 382 -16.83 -13.71 -11.23
CA ASN A 382 -16.60 -12.79 -12.36
C ASN A 382 -15.14 -12.31 -12.51
N GLY A 383 -14.16 -13.06 -12.00
CA GLY A 383 -12.74 -12.72 -12.06
C GLY A 383 -12.27 -11.52 -11.21
N SER A 384 -13.15 -10.89 -10.42
CA SER A 384 -12.81 -9.71 -9.61
C SER A 384 -13.50 -9.59 -8.25
N THR A 385 -14.50 -10.43 -7.94
CA THR A 385 -15.24 -10.36 -6.66
C THR A 385 -14.82 -11.54 -5.77
N PRO A 386 -14.01 -11.31 -4.72
CA PRO A 386 -13.51 -12.37 -3.86
C PRO A 386 -14.53 -12.80 -2.79
N ARG A 387 -14.37 -14.02 -2.29
CA ARG A 387 -14.89 -14.49 -1.01
C ARG A 387 -13.85 -15.36 -0.32
N TYR A 388 -13.50 -14.98 0.90
CA TYR A 388 -12.42 -15.59 1.68
C TYR A 388 -12.93 -16.76 2.53
N SER A 389 -12.16 -17.86 2.60
CA SER A 389 -12.30 -18.83 3.69
C SER A 389 -11.61 -18.29 4.94
N PRO A 390 -11.99 -18.78 6.15
CA PRO A 390 -11.12 -18.69 7.31
C PRO A 390 -9.73 -19.23 7.01
N LEU A 391 -8.71 -18.65 7.62
CA LEU A 391 -7.32 -19.11 7.54
C LEU A 391 -7.06 -20.22 8.55
N SER A 392 -6.36 -21.26 8.12
CA SER A 392 -5.72 -22.26 8.97
C SER A 392 -4.26 -21.89 9.21
N GLN A 393 -3.70 -22.35 10.33
CA GLN A 393 -2.30 -22.12 10.70
C GLN A 393 -1.70 -23.41 11.27
N GLY A 394 -0.51 -23.79 10.82
CA GLY A 394 0.17 -25.01 11.28
C GLY A 394 1.16 -25.56 10.26
N THR A 395 1.65 -26.77 10.51
CA THR A 395 2.54 -27.53 9.60
C THR A 395 1.81 -28.64 8.85
N ASP A 396 0.60 -28.97 9.29
CA ASP A 396 -0.23 -30.06 8.81
C ASP A 396 -1.69 -29.67 9.09
N GLY A 397 -2.61 -29.91 8.16
CA GLY A 397 -4.03 -29.74 8.42
C GLY A 397 -4.92 -29.81 7.17
N GLN A 398 -6.21 -29.96 7.43
CA GLN A 398 -7.25 -30.02 6.41
C GLN A 398 -8.26 -28.87 6.56
N ILE A 399 -8.65 -28.29 5.43
CA ILE A 399 -9.71 -27.27 5.33
C ILE A 399 -10.74 -27.66 4.26
N SER A 400 -11.92 -27.06 4.32
CA SER A 400 -12.96 -27.23 3.31
C SER A 400 -13.72 -25.93 3.11
N PHE A 401 -14.11 -25.65 1.86
CA PHE A 401 -14.75 -24.41 1.48
C PHE A 401 -15.81 -24.68 0.41
N GLN A 402 -17.07 -24.49 0.80
CA GLN A 402 -18.22 -24.61 -0.10
C GLN A 402 -18.24 -23.39 -1.03
N LEU A 403 -18.18 -23.63 -2.35
CA LEU A 403 -18.35 -22.57 -3.35
C LEU A 403 -19.83 -22.20 -3.50
N GLN A 404 -20.07 -20.96 -3.90
CA GLN A 404 -21.37 -20.44 -4.30
C GLN A 404 -21.50 -20.46 -5.84
N PRO A 405 -22.73 -20.45 -6.39
CA PRO A 405 -22.93 -20.29 -7.83
C PRO A 405 -22.19 -19.09 -8.43
N GLY A 406 -21.56 -19.31 -9.58
CA GLY A 406 -20.78 -18.32 -10.32
C GLY A 406 -19.36 -18.06 -9.79
N GLU A 407 -18.91 -18.74 -8.75
CA GLU A 407 -17.52 -18.70 -8.28
C GLU A 407 -16.64 -19.64 -9.12
N ASN A 408 -16.24 -19.17 -10.30
CA ASN A 408 -15.60 -19.97 -11.34
C ASN A 408 -14.06 -20.03 -11.27
N GLU A 409 -13.42 -19.28 -10.37
CA GLU A 409 -12.01 -19.45 -10.01
C GLU A 409 -11.90 -19.66 -8.49
N VAL A 410 -10.98 -20.52 -8.03
CA VAL A 410 -10.64 -20.65 -6.61
C VAL A 410 -9.13 -20.71 -6.44
N TYR A 411 -8.60 -19.99 -5.46
CA TYR A 411 -7.16 -19.86 -5.22
C TYR A 411 -6.82 -20.45 -3.86
N LEU A 412 -5.82 -21.32 -3.82
CA LEU A 412 -5.12 -21.66 -2.58
C LEU A 412 -4.07 -20.58 -2.32
N VAL A 413 -4.19 -19.90 -1.19
CA VAL A 413 -3.22 -18.91 -0.71
C VAL A 413 -2.44 -19.52 0.43
N VAL A 414 -1.10 -19.50 0.34
CA VAL A 414 -0.19 -20.06 1.34
C VAL A 414 0.89 -19.04 1.65
N THR A 415 1.04 -18.71 2.93
CA THR A 415 2.02 -17.72 3.43
C THR A 415 3.02 -18.43 4.34
N GLY A 416 4.32 -18.18 4.15
CA GLY A 416 5.35 -18.61 5.10
C GLY A 416 5.27 -17.76 6.36
N THR A 417 5.05 -18.35 7.54
CA THR A 417 4.74 -17.57 8.74
C THR A 417 5.60 -17.97 9.94
N PRO A 418 6.69 -17.22 10.22
CA PRO A 418 7.62 -17.58 11.28
C PRO A 418 7.08 -17.37 12.70
N ASN A 419 7.73 -18.02 13.66
CA ASN A 419 7.46 -17.88 15.11
C ASN A 419 8.00 -16.58 15.71
N THR A 420 8.87 -15.86 14.99
CA THR A 420 9.37 -14.52 15.32
C THR A 420 9.57 -13.74 14.02
N VAL A 421 9.57 -12.42 14.07
CA VAL A 421 9.86 -11.60 12.88
C VAL A 421 11.37 -11.68 12.59
N PRO A 422 11.81 -12.21 11.43
CA PRO A 422 13.23 -12.27 11.08
C PRO A 422 13.75 -10.89 10.67
N LYS A 423 15.06 -10.72 10.80
CA LYS A 423 15.76 -9.44 10.57
C LYS A 423 16.89 -9.61 9.54
N TYR A 424 16.49 -9.89 8.30
CA TYR A 424 17.37 -9.94 7.14
C TYR A 424 17.93 -8.55 6.81
N ALA A 425 19.18 -8.45 6.35
CA ALA A 425 19.74 -7.19 5.84
C ALA A 425 19.16 -6.82 4.47
N PHE A 426 19.40 -5.58 4.01
CA PHE A 426 18.85 -5.09 2.73
C PHE A 426 19.18 -5.95 1.49
N LEU A 427 20.37 -6.56 1.46
CA LEU A 427 20.82 -7.46 0.38
C LEU A 427 20.69 -8.95 0.74
N ASP A 428 20.00 -9.30 1.83
CA ASP A 428 19.66 -10.69 2.13
C ASP A 428 18.40 -11.10 1.35
N GLY A 429 18.63 -11.89 0.29
CA GLY A 429 17.60 -12.40 -0.62
C GLY A 429 17.48 -13.92 -0.58
N TRP A 430 17.02 -14.49 -1.70
CA TRP A 430 16.58 -15.89 -1.82
C TRP A 430 17.43 -16.97 -1.09
N PRO A 431 18.79 -17.02 -1.19
CA PRO A 431 19.58 -18.04 -0.51
C PRO A 431 19.79 -17.78 1.00
N LYS A 432 19.51 -16.57 1.49
CA LYS A 432 19.62 -16.20 2.91
C LYS A 432 18.31 -16.24 3.66
N ASN A 433 17.20 -16.16 2.93
CA ASN A 433 15.86 -16.16 3.50
C ASN A 433 15.36 -17.60 3.68
N ARG A 434 14.78 -17.90 4.86
CA ARG A 434 14.12 -19.18 5.12
C ARG A 434 12.90 -19.30 4.22
N ARG A 435 12.78 -20.45 3.55
CA ARG A 435 11.67 -20.83 2.66
C ARG A 435 10.82 -21.92 3.29
N TYR A 436 9.56 -21.97 2.89
CA TYR A 436 8.48 -22.73 3.50
C TYR A 436 7.85 -23.68 2.46
N PRO A 437 8.60 -24.65 1.91
CA PRO A 437 8.06 -25.58 0.91
C PRO A 437 6.94 -26.43 1.51
N TYR A 438 5.95 -26.75 0.68
CA TYR A 438 4.74 -27.47 1.08
C TYR A 438 4.19 -28.34 -0.05
N GLU A 439 3.45 -29.36 0.35
CA GLU A 439 2.67 -30.23 -0.51
C GLU A 439 1.20 -30.20 -0.09
N PHE A 440 0.32 -30.48 -1.04
CA PHE A 440 -1.11 -30.50 -0.78
C PHE A 440 -1.87 -31.48 -1.67
N ARG A 441 -2.98 -31.98 -1.16
CA ARG A 441 -3.97 -32.75 -1.91
C ARG A 441 -5.30 -32.02 -1.94
N VAL A 442 -5.96 -32.01 -3.10
CA VAL A 442 -7.20 -31.26 -3.32
C VAL A 442 -8.30 -32.10 -3.99
N SER A 443 -9.55 -31.90 -3.56
CA SER A 443 -10.76 -32.38 -4.26
C SER A 443 -11.78 -31.25 -4.42
N GLY A 444 -12.70 -31.35 -5.39
CA GLY A 444 -13.66 -30.29 -5.71
C GLY A 444 -13.08 -29.17 -6.57
N ALA A 445 -11.76 -29.15 -6.73
CA ALA A 445 -11.03 -28.30 -7.67
C ALA A 445 -9.73 -28.99 -8.12
N ILE A 446 -9.10 -28.44 -9.15
CA ILE A 446 -7.83 -28.92 -9.72
C ILE A 446 -6.94 -27.71 -10.11
N PRO A 447 -5.62 -27.73 -9.82
CA PRO A 447 -4.72 -26.63 -10.17
C PRO A 447 -4.69 -26.30 -11.66
N ASP A 448 -4.55 -25.01 -11.97
CA ASP A 448 -4.62 -24.53 -13.34
C ASP A 448 -3.42 -24.99 -14.19
N GLY A 449 -3.70 -25.58 -15.35
CA GLY A 449 -2.74 -26.28 -16.19
C GLY A 449 -2.76 -27.80 -16.04
N HIS A 450 -3.42 -28.35 -15.02
CA HIS A 450 -3.52 -29.80 -14.77
C HIS A 450 -4.88 -30.41 -15.16
N GLN A 451 -5.82 -29.63 -15.69
CA GLN A 451 -7.12 -30.10 -16.12
C GLN A 451 -7.01 -31.01 -17.36
N ALA A 452 -7.86 -32.03 -17.44
CA ALA A 452 -7.95 -32.89 -18.62
C ALA A 452 -8.27 -32.06 -19.88
N GLY A 453 -7.40 -32.14 -20.89
CA GLY A 453 -7.55 -31.38 -22.13
C GLY A 453 -7.20 -29.89 -22.05
N TYR A 454 -6.56 -29.42 -20.96
CA TYR A 454 -6.14 -28.03 -20.79
C TYR A 454 -5.48 -27.45 -22.05
N GLN A 455 -6.09 -26.41 -22.60
CA GLN A 455 -5.51 -25.63 -23.69
C GLN A 455 -4.87 -24.37 -23.11
N LYS A 456 -3.57 -24.21 -23.39
CA LYS A 456 -2.83 -23.01 -23.00
C LYS A 456 -3.43 -21.79 -23.74
N PRO A 457 -3.68 -20.65 -23.05
CA PRO A 457 -4.21 -19.45 -23.70
C PRO A 457 -3.40 -19.02 -24.92
N ALA A 458 -4.03 -18.34 -25.89
CA ALA A 458 -3.31 -17.76 -27.01
C ALA A 458 -2.25 -16.76 -26.52
N ALA A 459 -1.07 -16.74 -27.16
CA ALA A 459 -0.07 -15.71 -26.87
C ALA A 459 -0.57 -14.35 -27.41
N THR A 460 -0.58 -13.32 -26.56
CA THR A 460 -1.00 -11.97 -26.94
C THR A 460 0.19 -11.10 -27.34
N ASN A 461 -0.08 -9.85 -27.75
CA ASN A 461 0.91 -8.80 -28.04
C ASN A 461 1.94 -9.15 -29.12
N GLY A 462 1.55 -9.95 -30.11
CA GLY A 462 2.48 -10.45 -31.14
C GLY A 462 3.59 -11.36 -30.60
N GLY A 463 3.45 -11.83 -29.35
CA GLY A 463 4.30 -12.88 -28.79
C GLY A 463 3.91 -14.26 -29.30
N ARG A 464 4.74 -15.26 -28.98
CA ARG A 464 4.54 -16.67 -29.30
C ARG A 464 4.89 -17.54 -28.11
N TRP A 465 4.36 -18.76 -28.09
CA TRP A 465 4.84 -19.81 -27.19
C TRP A 465 6.03 -20.52 -27.83
N HIS A 466 7.11 -20.72 -27.08
CA HIS A 466 8.32 -21.36 -27.57
C HIS A 466 8.09 -22.86 -27.78
N ALA A 467 8.46 -23.39 -28.95
CA ALA A 467 8.23 -24.81 -29.27
C ALA A 467 8.93 -25.77 -28.29
N ASN A 468 10.09 -25.37 -27.77
CA ASN A 468 10.82 -26.09 -26.73
C ASN A 468 10.56 -25.45 -25.35
N GLY A 469 9.73 -26.12 -24.53
CA GLY A 469 9.36 -25.72 -23.17
C GLY A 469 8.06 -24.90 -23.03
N GLY A 470 7.55 -24.29 -24.10
CA GLY A 470 6.25 -23.61 -24.10
C GLY A 470 6.20 -22.22 -23.47
N GLY A 471 7.33 -21.64 -23.03
CA GLY A 471 7.41 -20.30 -22.43
C GLY A 471 7.11 -19.17 -23.41
N TRP A 472 6.90 -17.95 -22.91
CA TRP A 472 6.49 -16.81 -23.74
C TRP A 472 7.69 -16.09 -24.35
N VAL A 473 7.60 -15.74 -25.63
CA VAL A 473 8.64 -15.01 -26.35
C VAL A 473 8.00 -13.87 -27.14
N ALA A 474 8.45 -12.65 -26.92
CA ALA A 474 7.99 -11.46 -27.65
C ALA A 474 8.34 -11.54 -29.15
N GLY A 475 7.58 -10.83 -29.99
CA GLY A 475 7.83 -10.78 -31.43
C GLY A 475 9.20 -10.17 -31.81
N ASN A 476 9.73 -9.29 -30.97
CA ASN A 476 11.06 -8.66 -31.12
C ASN A 476 12.21 -9.41 -30.39
N ALA A 477 11.94 -10.57 -29.78
CA ALA A 477 12.94 -11.37 -29.09
C ALA A 477 13.49 -12.50 -29.97
N ASN A 478 14.82 -12.59 -30.06
CA ASN A 478 15.51 -13.65 -30.77
C ASN A 478 15.68 -14.86 -29.85
N VAL A 479 15.03 -15.99 -30.17
CA VAL A 479 15.14 -17.23 -29.38
C VAL A 479 15.31 -18.39 -30.35
N ALA A 480 16.43 -19.12 -30.20
CA ALA A 480 16.74 -20.29 -31.01
C ALA A 480 15.83 -21.48 -30.62
N SER A 481 15.40 -22.28 -31.60
CA SER A 481 14.56 -23.47 -31.36
C SER A 481 15.22 -24.53 -30.46
N THR A 482 16.55 -24.53 -30.39
CA THR A 482 17.36 -25.39 -29.50
C THR A 482 17.38 -24.93 -28.05
N ALA A 483 17.12 -23.64 -27.78
CA ALA A 483 17.02 -23.14 -26.42
C ALA A 483 15.74 -23.65 -25.76
N TYR A 484 15.75 -23.80 -24.44
CA TYR A 484 14.56 -24.14 -23.66
C TYR A 484 14.00 -22.89 -22.99
N VAL A 485 12.70 -22.64 -23.15
CA VAL A 485 12.00 -21.59 -22.39
C VAL A 485 10.81 -22.27 -21.72
N GLY A 486 10.88 -22.47 -20.40
CA GLY A 486 9.90 -23.24 -19.63
C GLY A 486 8.51 -22.59 -19.60
N PRO A 487 7.45 -23.33 -19.23
CA PRO A 487 6.06 -22.93 -19.47
C PRO A 487 5.64 -21.58 -18.85
N ARG A 488 6.34 -21.14 -17.79
CA ARG A 488 6.15 -19.88 -17.06
C ARG A 488 7.40 -18.96 -17.09
N ALA A 489 8.38 -19.26 -17.94
CA ALA A 489 9.49 -18.37 -18.24
C ALA A 489 9.14 -17.42 -19.40
N ALA A 490 9.83 -16.28 -19.49
CA ALA A 490 9.54 -15.27 -20.52
C ALA A 490 10.80 -14.60 -21.10
N VAL A 491 10.79 -14.36 -22.41
CA VAL A 491 11.79 -13.55 -23.13
C VAL A 491 11.07 -12.36 -23.75
N TYR A 492 11.17 -11.19 -23.10
CA TYR A 492 10.53 -9.95 -23.53
C TYR A 492 11.34 -9.17 -24.55
N SER A 493 12.67 -9.28 -24.48
CA SER A 493 13.61 -8.67 -25.42
C SER A 493 14.98 -9.30 -25.23
N GLY A 494 15.89 -9.11 -26.20
CA GLY A 494 17.22 -9.70 -26.16
C GLY A 494 17.34 -11.00 -26.96
N SER A 495 18.34 -11.82 -26.64
CA SER A 495 18.74 -12.99 -27.42
C SER A 495 18.96 -14.22 -26.55
N VAL A 496 18.33 -15.36 -26.87
CA VAL A 496 18.54 -16.66 -26.19
C VAL A 496 18.93 -17.70 -27.23
N THR A 497 20.16 -18.23 -27.14
CA THR A 497 20.81 -19.02 -28.21
C THR A 497 21.54 -20.26 -27.68
N GLY A 498 21.90 -21.18 -28.58
CA GLY A 498 22.50 -22.46 -28.20
C GLY A 498 21.49 -23.37 -27.49
N ASN A 499 21.92 -24.06 -26.44
CA ASN A 499 21.08 -24.91 -25.58
C ASN A 499 20.72 -24.21 -24.26
N ALA A 500 20.79 -22.88 -24.21
CA ALA A 500 20.47 -22.10 -23.03
C ALA A 500 19.05 -22.40 -22.51
N ARG A 501 18.88 -22.41 -21.19
CA ARG A 501 17.62 -22.77 -20.52
C ARG A 501 17.12 -21.61 -19.68
N ILE A 502 15.89 -21.16 -19.95
CA ILE A 502 15.15 -20.21 -19.10
C ILE A 502 14.04 -21.00 -18.40
N GLU A 503 14.02 -21.02 -17.08
CA GLU A 503 13.22 -21.93 -16.25
C GLU A 503 12.37 -21.17 -15.22
N ASP A 504 11.44 -21.87 -14.56
CA ASP A 504 10.56 -21.33 -13.50
C ASP A 504 9.84 -20.03 -13.90
N LEU A 505 10.05 -18.92 -13.17
CA LEU A 505 9.56 -17.57 -13.48
C LEU A 505 10.68 -16.63 -13.97
N ALA A 506 11.79 -17.18 -14.45
CA ALA A 506 12.95 -16.40 -14.87
C ALA A 506 12.68 -15.66 -16.19
N TRP A 507 13.16 -14.42 -16.27
CA TRP A 507 12.91 -13.53 -17.40
C TRP A 507 14.21 -13.05 -18.06
N VAL A 508 14.15 -12.90 -19.38
CA VAL A 508 15.15 -12.16 -20.17
C VAL A 508 14.50 -10.91 -20.75
N ASN A 509 15.05 -9.75 -20.42
CA ASN A 509 14.58 -8.43 -20.82
C ASN A 509 15.75 -7.56 -21.28
N GLY A 510 16.32 -7.90 -22.43
CA GLY A 510 17.27 -7.06 -23.17
C GLY A 510 18.73 -7.52 -23.12
N GLY A 511 19.03 -8.60 -22.41
CA GLY A 511 20.36 -9.21 -22.38
C GLY A 511 20.53 -10.37 -23.38
N THR A 512 21.68 -11.05 -23.29
CA THR A 512 21.99 -12.26 -24.05
C THR A 512 22.14 -13.45 -23.12
N VAL A 513 21.51 -14.58 -23.45
CA VAL A 513 21.73 -15.89 -22.80
C VAL A 513 22.19 -16.89 -23.86
N THR A 514 23.31 -17.57 -23.66
CA THR A 514 23.93 -18.38 -24.72
C THR A 514 24.67 -19.63 -24.20
N GLY A 515 25.14 -20.48 -25.11
CA GLY A 515 25.85 -21.72 -24.78
C GLY A 515 24.93 -22.73 -24.09
N ASN A 516 25.27 -23.14 -22.87
CA ASN A 516 24.48 -24.03 -22.02
C ASN A 516 24.07 -23.34 -20.71
N ALA A 517 24.07 -22.00 -20.68
CA ALA A 517 23.72 -21.24 -19.48
C ALA A 517 22.27 -21.48 -19.03
N ILE A 518 22.03 -21.41 -17.72
CA ILE A 518 20.72 -21.63 -17.10
C ILE A 518 20.30 -20.36 -16.36
N VAL A 519 19.09 -19.87 -16.63
CA VAL A 519 18.45 -18.77 -15.90
C VAL A 519 17.15 -19.29 -15.30
N ARG A 520 17.03 -19.33 -13.97
CA ARG A 520 15.95 -20.05 -13.25
C ARG A 520 15.42 -19.28 -12.02
N GLY A 521 14.46 -19.86 -11.31
CA GLY A 521 13.78 -19.22 -10.18
C GLY A 521 13.06 -17.92 -10.58
N ASN A 522 13.32 -16.85 -9.83
CA ASN A 522 12.80 -15.50 -10.05
C ASN A 522 13.83 -14.58 -10.72
N ALA A 523 14.90 -15.14 -11.32
CA ALA A 523 15.99 -14.35 -11.89
C ALA A 523 15.54 -13.40 -13.02
N ILE A 524 16.30 -12.33 -13.23
CA ILE A 524 16.09 -11.37 -14.32
C ILE A 524 17.42 -11.06 -15.00
N VAL A 525 17.52 -11.38 -16.30
CA VAL A 525 18.60 -10.87 -17.16
C VAL A 525 18.11 -9.59 -17.83
N GLN A 526 18.80 -8.46 -17.64
CA GLN A 526 18.41 -7.15 -18.16
C GLN A 526 19.36 -6.63 -19.25
N GLY A 527 19.02 -5.46 -19.84
CA GLY A 527 19.78 -4.77 -20.87
C GLY A 527 21.29 -4.68 -20.60
N GLY A 528 22.09 -5.21 -21.53
CA GLY A 528 23.55 -5.24 -21.47
C GLY A 528 24.14 -6.50 -20.84
N ALA A 529 23.40 -7.25 -20.00
CA ALA A 529 23.92 -8.46 -19.38
C ALA A 529 24.07 -9.61 -20.39
N THR A 530 25.19 -10.34 -20.31
CA THR A 530 25.51 -11.53 -21.11
C THR A 530 25.79 -12.71 -20.19
N ILE A 531 24.96 -13.74 -20.27
CA ILE A 531 25.09 -14.99 -19.50
C ILE A 531 25.40 -16.12 -20.49
N GLY A 532 26.51 -16.81 -20.33
CA GLY A 532 27.03 -17.77 -21.32
C GLY A 532 27.72 -18.97 -20.70
N GLY A 533 28.28 -19.82 -21.58
CA GLY A 533 29.08 -20.98 -21.18
C GLY A 533 28.30 -21.95 -20.29
N SER A 534 28.69 -22.05 -19.02
CA SER A 534 28.08 -22.90 -17.98
C SER A 534 27.50 -22.09 -16.81
N ALA A 535 27.36 -20.77 -16.94
CA ALA A 535 26.84 -19.92 -15.87
C ALA A 535 25.40 -20.28 -15.49
N ILE A 536 25.12 -20.29 -14.18
CA ILE A 536 23.77 -20.46 -13.63
C ILE A 536 23.37 -19.17 -12.91
N VAL A 537 22.28 -18.55 -13.33
CA VAL A 537 21.63 -17.43 -12.65
C VAL A 537 20.28 -17.92 -12.13
N GLY A 538 20.04 -17.83 -10.82
CA GLY A 538 18.89 -18.46 -10.17
C GLY A 538 18.38 -17.67 -8.98
N GLY A 539 17.58 -18.32 -8.14
CA GLY A 539 17.04 -17.72 -6.92
C GLY A 539 16.31 -16.41 -7.21
N ASP A 540 16.85 -15.30 -6.73
CA ASP A 540 16.37 -13.94 -7.02
C ASP A 540 17.42 -13.02 -7.68
N ALA A 541 18.44 -13.59 -8.33
CA ALA A 541 19.50 -12.82 -8.97
C ALA A 541 19.03 -11.89 -10.11
N GLU A 542 19.58 -10.67 -10.13
CA GLU A 542 19.44 -9.68 -11.20
C GLU A 542 20.87 -9.19 -11.54
N PRO A 543 21.58 -9.85 -12.48
CA PRO A 543 22.93 -9.44 -12.87
C PRO A 543 22.92 -7.98 -13.39
N PRO A 544 23.87 -7.12 -12.96
CA PRO A 544 23.77 -5.69 -13.19
C PRO A 544 23.66 -5.29 -14.67
N ALA A 545 22.71 -4.40 -14.94
CA ALA A 545 22.46 -3.78 -16.23
C ALA A 545 23.36 -2.56 -16.48
N GLY A 546 23.64 -2.23 -17.74
CA GLY A 546 24.40 -1.03 -18.10
C GLY A 546 25.15 -1.14 -19.43
N PRO A 547 25.92 -0.10 -19.83
CA PRO A 547 26.60 -0.05 -21.14
C PRO A 547 27.63 -1.16 -21.36
N THR A 548 28.26 -1.65 -20.28
CA THR A 548 29.17 -2.81 -20.29
C THR A 548 28.49 -4.10 -19.83
N GLY A 549 27.46 -3.98 -18.99
CA GLY A 549 26.69 -5.08 -18.40
C GLY A 549 27.51 -6.05 -17.54
N ALA A 550 26.81 -7.01 -16.93
CA ALA A 550 27.41 -8.22 -16.37
C ALA A 550 27.78 -9.21 -17.50
N ASN A 551 28.99 -9.78 -17.52
CA ASN A 551 29.38 -10.81 -18.49
C ASN A 551 29.84 -12.08 -17.76
N CYS A 552 28.91 -13.04 -17.61
CA CYS A 552 29.06 -14.25 -16.80
C CYS A 552 29.16 -15.49 -17.70
N SER A 553 30.35 -16.07 -17.85
CA SER A 553 30.58 -17.28 -18.68
C SER A 553 30.62 -18.60 -17.88
N ALA A 554 30.74 -18.51 -16.55
CA ALA A 554 30.74 -19.62 -15.60
C ALA A 554 30.26 -19.11 -14.23
N GLY A 555 30.17 -20.01 -13.24
CA GLY A 555 29.77 -19.69 -11.87
C GLY A 555 28.28 -19.88 -11.58
N THR A 556 27.86 -19.63 -10.34
CA THR A 556 26.45 -19.71 -9.92
C THR A 556 26.07 -18.53 -9.04
N TYR A 557 24.98 -17.86 -9.42
CA TYR A 557 24.49 -16.61 -8.86
C TYR A 557 23.01 -16.74 -8.50
N LEU A 558 22.68 -16.80 -7.21
CA LEU A 558 21.33 -17.04 -6.70
C LEU A 558 20.72 -15.83 -6.00
N LEU A 559 21.51 -14.78 -5.74
CA LEU A 559 21.12 -13.62 -4.94
C LEU A 559 21.04 -12.34 -5.77
N PHE A 560 20.04 -11.50 -5.48
CA PHE A 560 20.06 -10.07 -5.82
C PHE A 560 21.22 -9.36 -5.12
N ASN A 561 22.37 -9.25 -5.79
CA ASN A 561 23.51 -8.48 -5.31
C ASN A 561 24.17 -7.71 -6.47
N PRO A 562 23.91 -6.40 -6.61
CA PRO A 562 24.45 -5.60 -7.73
C PRO A 562 25.98 -5.49 -7.71
N SER A 563 26.62 -5.74 -6.56
CA SER A 563 28.08 -5.66 -6.38
C SER A 563 28.81 -6.99 -6.63
N ARG A 564 28.09 -8.12 -6.74
CA ARG A 564 28.74 -9.46 -6.82
C ARG A 564 29.50 -9.69 -8.13
N GLY A 565 29.06 -9.05 -9.22
CA GLY A 565 29.70 -9.20 -10.54
C GLY A 565 29.69 -10.63 -11.10
N CYS A 566 30.56 -10.89 -12.07
CA CYS A 566 30.71 -12.18 -12.75
C CYS A 566 32.06 -12.82 -12.42
N ASP A 567 32.27 -13.11 -11.15
CA ASP A 567 33.49 -13.66 -10.55
C ASP A 567 33.85 -15.12 -10.95
N GLY A 568 32.96 -15.84 -11.65
CA GLY A 568 33.07 -17.28 -11.89
C GLY A 568 32.87 -18.16 -10.64
N GLY A 569 32.43 -17.57 -9.52
CA GLY A 569 32.38 -18.22 -8.21
C GLY A 569 31.27 -19.26 -8.05
N GLY A 570 31.38 -20.06 -6.99
CA GLY A 570 30.35 -21.02 -6.58
C GLY A 570 29.08 -20.34 -6.07
N ALA A 571 28.01 -21.12 -5.93
CA ALA A 571 26.72 -20.63 -5.42
C ALA A 571 26.85 -19.96 -4.04
N GLU A 572 25.98 -18.99 -3.77
CA GLU A 572 25.71 -18.54 -2.40
C GLU A 572 25.37 -19.75 -1.52
N ALA A 573 25.95 -19.80 -0.31
CA ALA A 573 25.51 -20.77 0.69
C ALA A 573 24.03 -20.54 1.03
N ASP A 574 23.20 -21.52 0.67
CA ASP A 574 21.75 -21.54 0.87
C ASP A 574 21.42 -22.03 2.28
N VAL A 575 20.58 -21.28 3.01
CA VAL A 575 20.19 -21.61 4.41
C VAL A 575 19.09 -22.68 4.50
N ASN A 576 18.58 -23.15 3.36
CA ASN A 576 17.46 -24.06 3.26
C ASN A 576 17.98 -25.46 2.92
N PRO A 577 17.81 -26.47 3.80
CA PRO A 577 18.26 -27.82 3.51
C PRO A 577 17.32 -28.49 2.50
N ALA A 578 17.83 -29.50 1.80
CA ALA A 578 17.01 -30.37 0.97
C ALA A 578 16.00 -31.17 1.83
N HIS A 579 14.82 -31.45 1.26
CA HIS A 579 13.77 -32.25 1.89
C HIS A 579 13.31 -33.39 0.96
N GLY A 580 12.51 -34.29 1.52
CA GLY A 580 11.92 -35.40 0.79
C GLY A 580 10.64 -35.01 0.05
N THR A 581 9.76 -36.00 -0.12
CA THR A 581 8.41 -35.81 -0.67
C THR A 581 7.46 -36.68 0.13
N PHE A 582 6.35 -36.12 0.61
CA PHE A 582 5.33 -36.83 1.39
C PHE A 582 4.64 -37.90 0.53
N SER A 583 4.20 -39.00 1.15
CA SER A 583 3.38 -39.97 0.45
C SER A 583 1.98 -39.41 0.19
N SER A 584 1.34 -39.87 -0.90
CA SER A 584 -0.05 -39.48 -1.22
C SER A 584 -1.08 -40.00 -0.19
N THR A 585 -0.65 -40.90 0.71
CA THR A 585 -1.41 -41.42 1.84
C THR A 585 -1.34 -40.48 3.05
N GLU A 586 -0.17 -39.90 3.34
CA GLU A 586 -0.03 -38.88 4.41
C GLU A 586 -0.83 -37.61 4.12
N LEU A 587 -1.07 -37.32 2.84
CA LEU A 587 -1.91 -36.22 2.37
C LEU A 587 -3.33 -36.68 1.97
N ALA A 588 -3.79 -37.84 2.44
CA ALA A 588 -5.17 -38.27 2.19
C ALA A 588 -6.19 -37.27 2.75
N LEU A 589 -7.30 -37.07 2.02
CA LEU A 589 -8.43 -36.28 2.48
C LEU A 589 -9.37 -37.21 3.25
N ASP A 590 -9.59 -36.95 4.54
CA ASP A 590 -10.38 -37.84 5.39
C ASP A 590 -11.88 -37.76 5.09
N GLY A 591 -12.62 -38.82 5.45
CA GLY A 591 -14.07 -38.90 5.18
C GLY A 591 -14.90 -37.83 5.91
N VAL A 592 -14.43 -37.35 7.05
CA VAL A 592 -15.07 -36.27 7.83
C VAL A 592 -13.97 -35.38 8.39
N VAL A 593 -13.88 -34.13 7.90
CA VAL A 593 -13.11 -33.06 8.55
C VAL A 593 -14.13 -32.13 9.19
N PRO A 594 -14.08 -31.89 10.52
CA PRO A 594 -14.94 -30.87 11.11
C PRO A 594 -14.56 -29.52 10.50
N THR A 595 -15.56 -28.79 9.99
CA THR A 595 -15.38 -27.38 9.64
C THR A 595 -14.75 -26.69 10.85
N PRO A 596 -13.60 -26.00 10.70
CA PRO A 596 -12.98 -25.34 11.85
C PRO A 596 -13.97 -24.35 12.44
N THR A 597 -14.36 -24.58 13.69
CA THR A 597 -15.25 -23.67 14.42
C THR A 597 -14.63 -22.28 14.38
N PRO A 598 -15.35 -21.24 13.94
CA PRO A 598 -14.78 -19.90 13.85
C PRO A 598 -14.31 -19.47 15.24
N THR A 599 -13.01 -19.43 15.44
CA THR A 599 -12.42 -18.84 16.64
C THR A 599 -12.62 -17.34 16.50
N VAL A 600 -13.39 -16.76 17.42
CA VAL A 600 -13.82 -15.37 17.32
C VAL A 600 -12.63 -14.42 17.51
N SER A 601 -11.99 -14.05 16.40
CA SER A 601 -11.22 -12.81 16.32
C SER A 601 -12.21 -11.70 15.91
N PRO A 602 -12.12 -10.48 16.46
CA PRO A 602 -13.16 -9.48 16.29
C PRO A 602 -13.23 -8.97 14.84
N THR A 603 -14.16 -9.51 14.07
CA THR A 603 -14.51 -9.02 12.73
C THR A 603 -15.51 -7.87 12.85
N PRO A 604 -15.40 -6.78 12.05
CA PRO A 604 -16.45 -5.77 11.97
C PRO A 604 -17.79 -6.38 11.56
N SER A 605 -18.86 -6.08 12.30
CA SER A 605 -20.17 -6.69 12.09
C SER A 605 -20.79 -6.27 10.76
N ALA A 606 -21.13 -7.22 9.91
CA ALA A 606 -21.89 -6.98 8.68
C ALA A 606 -23.40 -6.98 8.96
N SER A 607 -24.10 -6.00 8.39
CA SER A 607 -25.55 -5.80 8.57
C SER A 607 -26.39 -6.94 7.97
N PRO A 608 -27.42 -7.46 8.68
CA PRO A 608 -28.33 -8.46 8.13
C PRO A 608 -29.42 -7.85 7.23
N THR A 609 -29.65 -8.44 6.06
CA THR A 609 -30.81 -8.14 5.21
C THR A 609 -32.12 -8.59 5.87
N PRO A 610 -33.23 -7.80 5.84
CA PRO A 610 -34.46 -8.14 6.57
C PRO A 610 -35.30 -9.24 5.92
N GLY A 611 -35.74 -10.22 6.72
CA GLY A 611 -36.81 -11.16 6.40
C GLY A 611 -38.19 -10.68 6.90
N THR A 612 -39.25 -11.07 6.19
CA THR A 612 -40.64 -10.57 6.30
C THR A 612 -41.39 -10.85 7.62
N SER A 613 -42.12 -9.84 8.14
CA SER A 613 -43.42 -10.00 8.85
C SER A 613 -44.14 -8.62 9.01
N PRO A 614 -45.39 -8.50 9.53
CA PRO A 614 -46.55 -8.07 8.73
C PRO A 614 -47.01 -6.62 8.95
N SER A 615 -47.94 -6.16 8.09
CA SER A 615 -48.63 -4.87 8.15
C SER A 615 -49.60 -4.79 9.35
N PRO A 616 -49.83 -3.58 9.91
CA PRO A 616 -51.10 -2.91 9.62
C PRO A 616 -51.02 -1.39 9.33
N SER A 617 -52.09 -0.91 8.67
CA SER A 617 -52.52 0.48 8.40
C SER A 617 -52.60 1.37 9.67
N VAL A 618 -52.62 2.73 9.70
CA VAL A 618 -53.16 3.75 8.76
C VAL A 618 -52.44 5.12 8.94
N SER A 619 -52.54 6.01 7.93
CA SER A 619 -52.35 7.49 8.04
C SER A 619 -53.64 8.19 8.54
N PRO A 620 -53.74 9.53 8.78
CA PRO A 620 -52.90 10.68 8.35
C PRO A 620 -52.40 11.52 9.58
N THR A 621 -51.98 12.81 9.57
CA THR A 621 -52.03 13.93 8.61
C THR A 621 -50.87 14.92 8.86
N ALA A 622 -50.57 15.82 7.90
CA ALA A 622 -49.65 16.96 8.07
C ALA A 622 -50.37 18.29 8.38
N SER A 623 -49.64 19.29 8.88
CA SER A 623 -50.04 20.71 8.85
C SER A 623 -48.84 21.59 8.45
N PRO A 624 -48.97 22.53 7.49
CA PRO A 624 -47.83 23.25 6.92
C PRO A 624 -47.66 24.68 7.44
N THR A 625 -46.43 25.16 7.47
CA THR A 625 -46.09 26.60 7.36
C THR A 625 -45.09 26.75 6.22
N GLY A 626 -45.37 27.67 5.28
CA GLY A 626 -44.73 27.68 3.96
C GLY A 626 -43.59 28.67 3.81
N GLY A 627 -42.94 28.66 2.63
CA GLY A 627 -42.25 29.88 2.16
C GLY A 627 -40.93 29.77 1.41
N THR A 628 -40.71 28.80 0.51
CA THR A 628 -40.11 29.02 -0.83
C THR A 628 -39.97 27.69 -1.59
N GLY A 629 -40.12 27.73 -2.92
CA GLY A 629 -40.27 26.53 -3.73
C GLY A 629 -38.98 25.74 -3.98
N GLY A 630 -39.08 24.42 -3.87
CA GLY A 630 -38.27 23.50 -4.69
C GLY A 630 -37.12 22.75 -4.02
N ARG A 631 -36.80 22.98 -2.73
CA ARG A 631 -35.73 22.22 -2.05
C ARG A 631 -36.12 21.87 -0.61
N THR A 632 -36.31 20.57 -0.37
CA THR A 632 -36.57 20.01 0.96
C THR A 632 -35.66 18.81 1.19
N CYS A 633 -35.42 18.48 2.46
CA CYS A 633 -34.75 17.24 2.83
C CYS A 633 -35.39 16.64 4.09
N THR A 634 -35.20 15.34 4.29
CA THR A 634 -35.51 14.64 5.54
C THR A 634 -34.23 14.02 6.09
N ALA A 635 -34.15 13.89 7.41
CA ALA A 635 -33.07 13.19 8.08
C ALA A 635 -33.63 12.04 8.92
N THR A 636 -32.91 10.93 9.00
CA THR A 636 -33.25 9.77 9.84
C THR A 636 -32.02 9.39 10.66
N TYR A 637 -32.19 9.31 11.97
CA TYR A 637 -31.13 9.00 12.94
C TYR A 637 -31.22 7.52 13.34
N ALA A 638 -30.07 6.83 13.39
CA ALA A 638 -29.94 5.48 13.90
C ALA A 638 -28.70 5.35 14.81
N VAL A 639 -28.78 4.51 15.83
CA VAL A 639 -27.59 4.00 16.53
C VAL A 639 -27.21 2.69 15.83
N VAL A 640 -26.06 2.68 15.16
CA VAL A 640 -25.59 1.54 14.35
C VAL A 640 -24.60 0.64 15.10
N GLY A 641 -24.14 1.08 16.27
CA GLY A 641 -23.38 0.26 17.22
C GLY A 641 -23.30 0.93 18.59
N SER A 642 -23.16 0.16 19.67
CA SER A 642 -23.06 0.68 21.05
C SER A 642 -22.19 -0.21 21.94
N TRP A 643 -21.47 0.42 22.87
CA TRP A 643 -20.66 -0.21 23.90
C TRP A 643 -20.86 0.51 25.24
N GLN A 644 -20.22 0.04 26.30
CA GLN A 644 -20.35 0.64 27.63
C GLN A 644 -19.90 2.11 27.62
N GLY A 645 -20.84 3.03 27.82
CA GLY A 645 -20.59 4.49 27.87
C GLY A 645 -20.43 5.18 26.52
N GLY A 646 -20.60 4.48 25.39
CA GLY A 646 -20.47 5.09 24.06
C GLY A 646 -21.20 4.36 22.93
N PHE A 647 -21.37 5.05 21.82
CA PHE A 647 -22.09 4.54 20.66
C PHE A 647 -21.65 5.21 19.36
N GLN A 648 -21.93 4.54 18.25
CA GLN A 648 -21.84 5.06 16.90
C GLN A 648 -23.25 5.42 16.40
N GLY A 649 -23.45 6.69 16.08
CA GLY A 649 -24.64 7.17 15.42
C GLY A 649 -24.43 7.35 13.92
N GLU A 650 -25.48 7.11 13.15
CA GLU A 650 -25.54 7.41 11.72
C GLU A 650 -26.79 8.25 11.43
N VAL A 651 -26.66 9.21 10.53
CA VAL A 651 -27.76 10.01 10.03
C VAL A 651 -27.82 9.88 8.51
N THR A 652 -28.94 9.36 8.01
CA THR A 652 -29.26 9.38 6.57
C THR A 652 -29.97 10.69 6.25
N VAL A 653 -29.45 11.43 5.27
CA VAL A 653 -30.09 12.62 4.69
C VAL A 653 -30.65 12.25 3.32
N ARG A 654 -31.93 12.57 3.08
CA ARG A 654 -32.61 12.33 1.81
C ARG A 654 -33.13 13.64 1.23
N ALA A 655 -32.82 13.89 -0.04
CA ALA A 655 -33.44 14.99 -0.78
C ALA A 655 -34.92 14.70 -1.07
N GLY A 656 -35.74 15.75 -1.11
CA GLY A 656 -37.14 15.68 -1.53
C GLY A 656 -37.32 15.37 -3.01
N THR A 657 -38.45 15.76 -3.58
CA THR A 657 -38.78 15.52 -5.00
C THR A 657 -37.97 16.35 -6.00
N ALA A 658 -37.02 17.16 -5.52
CA ALA A 658 -36.15 18.00 -6.33
C ALA A 658 -34.72 18.02 -5.75
N ALA A 659 -33.74 18.31 -6.61
CA ALA A 659 -32.32 18.25 -6.26
C ALA A 659 -31.90 19.41 -5.33
N ILE A 660 -30.99 19.12 -4.41
CA ILE A 660 -30.45 20.07 -3.42
C ILE A 660 -28.94 20.23 -3.61
N THR A 661 -28.39 21.39 -3.26
CA THR A 661 -26.96 21.70 -3.40
C THR A 661 -26.19 21.61 -2.08
N GLY A 662 -26.90 21.70 -0.96
CA GLY A 662 -26.39 21.42 0.37
C GLY A 662 -27.51 21.06 1.34
N TRP A 663 -27.12 20.57 2.50
CA TRP A 663 -28.04 20.21 3.58
C TRP A 663 -27.46 20.58 4.95
N THR A 664 -28.34 20.75 5.92
CA THR A 664 -27.99 21.00 7.31
C THR A 664 -29.00 20.28 8.19
N VAL A 665 -28.51 19.37 9.04
CA VAL A 665 -29.31 18.59 9.97
C VAL A 665 -29.07 19.10 11.39
N THR A 666 -30.12 19.26 12.17
CA THR A 666 -30.03 19.65 13.59
C THR A 666 -30.86 18.73 14.48
N TRP A 667 -30.41 18.52 15.71
CA TRP A 667 -31.15 17.79 16.75
C TRP A 667 -30.69 18.19 18.15
N THR A 668 -31.43 17.74 19.17
CA THR A 668 -31.09 17.98 20.58
C THR A 668 -31.06 16.66 21.35
N TYR A 669 -30.01 16.43 22.12
CA TYR A 669 -29.83 15.25 22.97
C TYR A 669 -30.56 15.38 24.31
N ALA A 670 -31.25 14.31 24.73
CA ALA A 670 -32.07 14.31 25.95
C ALA A 670 -31.33 13.85 27.21
N ASN A 671 -30.19 13.16 27.08
CA ASN A 671 -29.53 12.45 28.17
C ASN A 671 -28.03 12.79 28.31
N GLY A 672 -27.64 14.01 27.92
CA GLY A 672 -26.25 14.49 28.04
C GLY A 672 -25.26 13.80 27.11
N GLN A 673 -25.74 13.21 26.00
CA GLN A 673 -24.87 12.56 25.03
C GLN A 673 -23.91 13.58 24.40
N THR A 674 -22.63 13.21 24.25
CA THR A 674 -21.56 14.11 23.79
C THR A 674 -20.84 13.48 22.60
N ILE A 675 -20.78 14.18 21.46
CA ILE A 675 -20.10 13.71 20.24
C ILE A 675 -18.59 13.98 20.37
N SER A 676 -17.76 12.97 20.09
CA SER A 676 -16.30 13.06 20.15
C SER A 676 -15.62 13.04 18.79
N GLN A 677 -16.24 12.42 17.77
CA GLN A 677 -15.73 12.34 16.40
C GLN A 677 -16.90 12.29 15.40
N SER A 678 -16.71 12.78 14.18
CA SER A 678 -17.70 12.67 13.09
C SER A 678 -17.04 12.61 11.71
N TRP A 679 -17.73 12.02 10.73
CA TRP A 679 -17.30 11.89 9.33
C TRP A 679 -18.48 12.07 8.37
N GLY A 680 -18.19 12.49 7.14
CA GLY A 680 -19.23 12.82 6.14
C GLY A 680 -20.00 14.11 6.43
N THR A 681 -19.56 14.89 7.42
CA THR A 681 -20.23 16.11 7.89
C THR A 681 -19.23 17.09 8.50
N THR A 682 -19.57 18.37 8.47
CA THR A 682 -18.98 19.40 9.34
C THR A 682 -19.95 19.60 10.51
N LEU A 683 -19.67 18.94 11.63
CA LEU A 683 -20.56 18.91 12.80
C LEU A 683 -20.06 19.83 13.92
N THR A 684 -20.99 20.57 14.51
CA THR A 684 -20.78 21.37 15.72
C THR A 684 -21.81 21.02 16.78
N SER A 685 -21.42 21.09 18.05
CA SER A 685 -22.30 20.83 19.20
C SER A 685 -22.11 21.88 20.28
N SER A 686 -23.22 22.38 20.84
CA SER A 686 -23.23 23.35 21.94
C SER A 686 -24.23 22.91 23.00
N GLY A 687 -23.70 22.44 24.14
CA GLY A 687 -24.51 21.72 25.14
C GLY A 687 -25.20 20.51 24.51
N ALA A 688 -26.51 20.41 24.69
CA ALA A 688 -27.33 19.33 24.12
C ALA A 688 -27.62 19.49 22.61
N SER A 689 -27.40 20.66 22.02
CA SER A 689 -27.79 20.95 20.63
C SER A 689 -26.68 20.60 19.64
N VAL A 690 -27.03 19.92 18.55
CA VAL A 690 -26.11 19.50 17.48
C VAL A 690 -26.55 20.09 16.14
N SER A 691 -25.58 20.53 15.34
CA SER A 691 -25.76 20.99 13.95
C SER A 691 -24.71 20.39 13.04
N ALA A 692 -25.16 19.72 11.98
CA ALA A 692 -24.35 18.95 11.04
C ALA A 692 -24.58 19.47 9.62
N GLN A 693 -23.54 20.03 8.98
CA GLN A 693 -23.59 20.50 7.59
C GLN A 693 -22.88 19.52 6.66
N ASN A 694 -23.27 19.46 5.40
CA ASN A 694 -22.62 18.58 4.43
C ASN A 694 -21.10 18.79 4.32
N ALA A 695 -20.36 17.71 4.07
CA ALA A 695 -19.00 17.80 3.59
C ALA A 695 -18.98 18.31 2.14
N ALA A 696 -17.81 18.72 1.64
CA ALA A 696 -17.67 19.30 0.30
C ALA A 696 -18.12 18.36 -0.83
N TYR A 697 -18.05 17.04 -0.62
CA TYR A 697 -18.34 16.02 -1.64
C TYR A 697 -19.77 15.44 -1.58
N ASN A 698 -20.55 15.67 -0.51
CA ASN A 698 -21.87 15.04 -0.32
C ASN A 698 -23.04 16.02 -0.09
N GLY A 699 -22.84 17.31 -0.38
CA GLY A 699 -23.92 18.32 -0.33
C GLY A 699 -24.91 18.24 -1.49
N SER A 700 -24.41 17.99 -2.70
CA SER A 700 -25.25 17.93 -3.90
C SER A 700 -25.91 16.56 -4.03
N LEU A 701 -27.24 16.51 -3.86
CA LEU A 701 -28.05 15.31 -4.01
C LEU A 701 -29.11 15.52 -5.08
N GLY A 702 -29.24 14.56 -6.00
CA GLY A 702 -30.36 14.50 -6.94
C GLY A 702 -31.70 14.32 -6.22
N ALA A 703 -32.81 14.56 -6.92
CA ALA A 703 -34.14 14.31 -6.37
C ALA A 703 -34.27 12.87 -5.85
N ASN A 704 -34.84 12.70 -4.65
CA ASN A 704 -34.97 11.42 -3.93
C ASN A 704 -33.66 10.71 -3.51
N ALA A 705 -32.48 11.25 -3.86
CA ALA A 705 -31.20 10.64 -3.52
C ALA A 705 -30.85 10.82 -2.03
N THR A 706 -29.97 9.94 -1.54
CA THR A 706 -29.54 9.89 -0.15
C THR A 706 -28.03 10.02 0.01
N THR A 707 -27.59 10.54 1.15
CA THR A 707 -26.23 10.38 1.67
C THR A 707 -26.30 10.05 3.16
N THR A 708 -25.25 9.48 3.71
CA THR A 708 -25.10 9.26 5.15
C THR A 708 -23.93 10.06 5.69
N PHE A 709 -24.00 10.39 6.98
CA PHE A 709 -22.86 10.83 7.77
C PHE A 709 -22.94 10.13 9.14
N GLY A 710 -21.79 9.96 9.79
CA GLY A 710 -21.71 9.22 11.05
C GLY A 710 -20.88 9.94 12.10
N PHE A 711 -21.01 9.49 13.34
CA PHE A 711 -20.29 10.05 14.47
C PHE A 711 -20.15 9.04 15.61
N ILE A 712 -19.13 9.25 16.46
CA ILE A 712 -18.97 8.58 17.75
C ILE A 712 -19.42 9.53 18.86
N ALA A 713 -20.18 9.02 19.82
CA ALA A 713 -20.63 9.78 20.98
C ALA A 713 -20.59 8.96 22.27
N SER A 714 -20.48 9.64 23.41
CA SER A 714 -20.59 9.06 24.75
C SER A 714 -21.95 9.35 25.39
N TYR A 715 -22.34 8.56 26.39
CA TYR A 715 -23.51 8.78 27.24
C TYR A 715 -23.25 8.25 28.66
N THR A 716 -23.91 8.83 29.67
CA THR A 716 -23.61 8.54 31.09
C THR A 716 -24.65 7.69 31.81
N SER A 717 -25.90 7.67 31.35
CA SER A 717 -26.99 6.91 32.00
C SER A 717 -27.96 6.29 31.00
N ALA A 718 -28.64 7.10 30.20
CA ALA A 718 -29.54 6.69 29.13
C ALA A 718 -29.06 7.21 27.78
N ASN A 719 -29.50 6.57 26.68
CA ASN A 719 -29.22 6.99 25.32
C ASN A 719 -30.52 7.03 24.50
N THR A 720 -31.42 7.96 24.82
CA THR A 720 -32.65 8.17 24.03
C THR A 720 -32.29 8.79 22.68
N ASN A 721 -32.75 8.16 21.59
CA ASN A 721 -32.55 8.68 20.24
C ASN A 721 -33.25 10.04 20.05
N PRO A 722 -32.56 11.05 19.50
CA PRO A 722 -33.15 12.34 19.18
C PRO A 722 -33.92 12.29 17.85
N THR A 723 -34.85 13.22 17.65
CA THR A 723 -35.53 13.43 16.37
C THR A 723 -34.78 14.51 15.57
N PRO A 724 -34.15 14.20 14.43
CA PRO A 724 -33.46 15.19 13.62
C PRO A 724 -34.41 15.99 12.72
N THR A 725 -34.06 17.25 12.46
CA THR A 725 -34.70 18.10 11.44
C THR A 725 -33.69 18.45 10.35
N CYS A 726 -34.13 18.62 9.10
CA CYS A 726 -33.26 18.86 7.95
C CYS A 726 -33.70 20.10 7.16
N THR A 727 -32.73 20.95 6.82
CA THR A 727 -32.91 22.13 5.97
C THR A 727 -32.02 22.00 4.74
N ALA A 728 -32.60 22.17 3.55
CA ALA A 728 -31.89 22.10 2.26
C ALA A 728 -31.50 23.50 1.75
N ARG A 729 -30.51 23.55 0.85
CA ARG A 729 -30.07 24.76 0.13
C ARG A 729 -30.02 24.54 -1.39
#